data_AF-A0AAV0IAL5-F1
#
_entry.id   AF-A0AAV0IAL5-F1
#
_cell.length_a   1.000
_cell.length_b   1.000
_cell.length_c   1.000
_cell.angle_alpha   90.00
_cell.angle_beta   90.00
_cell.angle_gamma   90.00
#
_symmetry.space_group_name_H-M   'P 1'
#
loop_
_entity.id
_entity.type
_entity.pdbx_description
1 polymer ?
#
loop_
_entity_poly.entity_id
_entity_poly.type
_entity_poly.pdbx_seq_one_letter_code
_entity_poly.pdbx_strand_id
1 'polypeptide(L)'
;MAAAGAVTTVAASYVPRTRDSFLHLLSKAVTLSHLTELHAQLLHNGFQSDIATTTKLTHRLFDFSAVHHARSLFFSFPEPDRFLCNVLVKGLASNESPRSAIAAFKRLRERKSIDLGPDNFTYAFVIPAAASVGDVKVGISLHGQVIVGGFCSDLFIGSALIDLYFKLGRDDMARKVFDEMPERDAVLCNTMVSGLGRSSRFEDSIGIFRRMVSGDGPKVDCTTVISVLPAVAELQDMRLGLEVHCLAIKLGFYSHVSVLTGLISLYSKCGAIRSANLLFGQIAEKTLASWNAMISGYAQNGLTEAAVSLFQEMQMSNVSPNPVTITSILSACAQLGALSLGQWVHGLIKSNKFDSNIYVSTALIDMYAKCGSIVEARRLFESIPNKNDVTWNAMISGYGLHGHGQEALKLFHEMVSSGTPLTRITFLSILHACSHSGLVKEGEQIFKSMKRDHGFEPISEHNACMVDILGRAGKLKEALDFIEGIPGDPGTPIWSTLLGACMVHKDTNVARMASEKLFESDPGNMGYYVLMSNIYSSDKNYPGAAFVRQVAKKRNLSKTPGCTLIEIHQKPHVFKAGDWSHPLSRAIYAELERLNGKMKEAGYQAETMTSLHDVEEEEKELMVNVHSEKLAIAFGLLSTEPGTEIRIFKNLRICLDCHTASKYISRVTQRVIVARDANRFHRFEDGVCSCGDYW
;
A
#
# COMPACT_ATOMS: atom_id res chain seq x y z
N MET A 1 63.63 13.92 -61.09
CA MET A 1 64.87 13.90 -60.29
C MET A 1 64.81 15.10 -59.36
N ALA A 2 64.33 14.95 -58.13
CA ALA A 2 65.05 14.43 -56.95
C ALA A 2 65.58 15.60 -56.08
N ALA A 3 65.05 15.72 -54.86
CA ALA A 3 65.70 16.11 -53.60
C ALA A 3 64.61 16.60 -52.62
N ALA A 4 64.10 15.72 -51.75
CA ALA A 4 64.64 15.43 -50.41
C ALA A 4 64.04 16.36 -49.34
N GLY A 5 62.84 15.98 -48.86
CA GLY A 5 62.26 16.53 -47.64
C GLY A 5 62.96 15.94 -46.42
N ALA A 6 63.54 16.80 -45.59
CA ALA A 6 64.02 16.45 -44.27
C ALA A 6 62.82 16.25 -43.34
N VAL A 7 62.48 15.00 -43.03
CA VAL A 7 61.61 14.66 -41.90
C VAL A 7 62.48 14.66 -40.65
N THR A 8 62.43 15.74 -39.89
CA THR A 8 62.94 15.80 -38.53
C THR A 8 62.11 14.87 -37.65
N THR A 9 62.69 13.73 -37.29
CA THR A 9 62.24 12.89 -36.18
C THR A 9 62.34 13.68 -34.88
N VAL A 10 61.22 14.26 -34.43
CA VAL A 10 61.08 14.70 -33.04
C VAL A 10 60.91 13.44 -32.20
N ALA A 11 62.02 12.97 -31.62
CA ALA A 11 61.97 12.04 -30.51
C ALA A 11 61.23 12.75 -29.37
N ALA A 12 59.98 12.36 -29.13
CA ALA A 12 59.24 12.78 -27.95
C ALA A 12 60.04 12.30 -26.72
N SER A 13 60.67 13.25 -26.03
CA SER A 13 61.33 13.00 -24.75
C SER A 13 60.29 12.41 -23.79
N TYR A 14 60.42 11.11 -23.48
CA TYR A 14 59.62 10.44 -22.47
C TYR A 14 59.95 11.07 -21.11
N VAL A 15 59.11 12.00 -20.65
CA VAL A 15 59.20 12.53 -19.29
C VAL A 15 58.60 11.45 -18.37
N PRO A 16 59.38 10.85 -17.45
CA PRO A 16 58.83 9.87 -16.51
C PRO A 16 57.72 10.54 -15.69
N ARG A 17 56.49 10.03 -15.80
CA ARG A 17 55.38 10.51 -14.97
C ARG A 17 55.66 10.12 -13.52
N THR A 18 55.55 11.09 -12.62
CA THR A 18 55.74 10.87 -11.18
C THR A 18 54.55 10.11 -10.58
N ARG A 19 54.77 9.46 -9.44
CA ARG A 19 53.73 8.82 -8.62
C ARG A 19 52.51 9.73 -8.40
N ASP A 20 52.74 11.00 -8.07
CA ASP A 20 51.67 11.98 -7.81
C ASP A 20 50.88 12.33 -9.07
N SER A 21 51.53 12.33 -10.24
CA SER A 21 50.86 12.50 -11.54
C SER A 21 49.85 11.38 -11.77
N PHE A 22 50.21 10.12 -11.48
CA PHE A 22 49.29 9.00 -11.60
C PHE A 22 48.13 9.05 -10.58
N LEU A 23 48.39 9.41 -9.32
CA LEU A 23 47.33 9.57 -8.31
C LEU A 23 46.30 10.64 -8.71
N HIS A 24 46.77 11.74 -9.31
CA HIS A 24 45.92 12.79 -9.85
C HIS A 24 45.08 12.30 -11.04
N LEU A 25 45.71 11.60 -11.99
CA LEU A 25 45.02 11.05 -13.16
C LEU A 25 43.97 10.01 -12.78
N LEU A 26 44.27 9.12 -11.82
CA LEU A 26 43.30 8.16 -11.29
C LEU A 26 42.09 8.85 -10.67
N SER A 27 42.31 9.99 -10.00
CA SER A 27 41.21 10.78 -9.41
C SER A 27 40.33 11.46 -10.47
N LYS A 28 40.90 11.80 -11.63
CA LYS A 28 40.19 12.45 -12.75
C LYS A 28 39.60 11.47 -13.77
N ALA A 29 39.85 10.17 -13.65
CA ALA A 29 39.34 9.18 -14.59
C ALA A 29 37.80 9.13 -14.56
N VAL A 30 37.18 9.38 -15.73
CA VAL A 30 35.71 9.40 -15.92
C VAL A 30 35.14 8.13 -16.56
N THR A 31 35.98 7.24 -17.10
CA THR A 31 35.54 5.98 -17.71
C THR A 31 36.37 4.80 -17.22
N LEU A 32 35.81 3.59 -17.34
CA LEU A 32 36.54 2.36 -17.07
C LEU A 32 37.74 2.17 -18.02
N SER A 33 37.63 2.61 -19.28
CA SER A 33 38.74 2.56 -20.24
C SER A 33 39.95 3.38 -19.78
N HIS A 34 39.72 4.60 -19.27
CA HIS A 34 40.80 5.41 -18.68
C HIS A 34 41.50 4.69 -17.53
N LEU A 35 40.75 3.98 -16.68
CA LEU A 35 41.35 3.21 -15.59
C LEU A 35 42.17 2.01 -16.10
N THR A 36 41.70 1.32 -17.15
CA THR A 36 42.47 0.22 -17.74
C THR A 36 43.77 0.69 -18.40
N GLU A 37 43.74 1.84 -19.07
CA GLU A 37 44.94 2.46 -19.67
C GLU A 37 45.91 2.95 -18.59
N LEU A 38 45.40 3.61 -17.54
CA LEU A 38 46.22 4.03 -16.41
C LEU A 38 46.84 2.84 -15.67
N HIS A 39 46.11 1.73 -15.54
CA HIS A 39 46.66 0.50 -14.99
C HIS A 39 47.83 -0.03 -15.83
N ALA A 40 47.67 -0.10 -17.16
CA ALA A 40 48.75 -0.51 -18.06
C ALA A 40 49.97 0.43 -17.98
N GLN A 41 49.74 1.74 -17.88
CA GLN A 41 50.82 2.73 -17.70
C GLN A 41 51.53 2.60 -16.34
N LEU A 42 50.80 2.29 -15.27
CA LEU A 42 51.39 2.01 -13.95
C LEU A 42 52.32 0.79 -14.00
N LEU A 43 51.92 -0.29 -14.69
CA LEU A 43 52.76 -1.46 -14.92
C LEU A 43 54.01 -1.10 -15.73
N HIS A 44 53.84 -0.37 -16.84
CA HIS A 44 54.95 0.03 -17.72
C HIS A 44 55.98 0.93 -17.00
N ASN A 45 55.52 1.79 -16.09
CA ASN A 45 56.37 2.70 -15.32
C ASN A 45 56.89 2.10 -14.00
N GLY A 46 56.66 0.81 -13.73
CA GLY A 46 57.19 0.11 -12.56
C GLY A 46 56.51 0.44 -11.24
N PHE A 47 55.29 1.02 -11.26
CA PHE A 47 54.53 1.35 -10.05
C PHE A 47 53.62 0.20 -9.56
N GLN A 48 53.77 -1.01 -10.09
CA GLN A 48 52.95 -2.18 -9.73
C GLN A 48 53.06 -2.63 -8.26
N SER A 49 54.14 -2.24 -7.57
CA SER A 49 54.35 -2.51 -6.15
C SER A 49 54.11 -1.28 -5.26
N ASP A 50 53.63 -0.16 -5.81
CA ASP A 50 53.28 1.02 -5.02
C ASP A 50 51.86 0.90 -4.46
N ILE A 51 51.78 0.86 -3.12
CA ILE A 51 50.52 0.64 -2.39
C ILE A 51 49.50 1.77 -2.63
N ALA A 52 49.96 3.01 -2.80
CA ALA A 52 49.07 4.17 -2.91
C ALA A 52 48.34 4.21 -4.26
N THR A 53 49.07 3.99 -5.35
CA THR A 53 48.50 3.90 -6.70
C THR A 53 47.61 2.66 -6.84
N THR A 54 48.03 1.52 -6.30
CA THR A 54 47.23 0.28 -6.26
C THR A 54 45.92 0.47 -5.50
N THR A 55 45.97 1.07 -4.31
CA THR A 55 44.79 1.39 -3.49
C THR A 55 43.85 2.34 -4.22
N LYS A 56 44.38 3.44 -4.77
CA LYS A 56 43.55 4.43 -5.47
C LYS A 56 42.90 3.82 -6.70
N LEU A 57 43.64 3.04 -7.49
CA LEU A 57 43.11 2.33 -8.66
C LEU A 57 42.05 1.31 -8.24
N THR A 58 42.29 0.51 -7.20
CA THR A 58 41.32 -0.46 -6.66
C THR A 58 40.01 0.23 -6.25
N HIS A 59 40.10 1.35 -5.51
CA HIS A 59 38.92 2.14 -5.14
C HIS A 59 38.16 2.63 -6.39
N ARG A 60 38.86 3.20 -7.37
CA ARG A 60 38.22 3.70 -8.60
C ARG A 60 37.61 2.56 -9.41
N LEU A 61 38.24 1.39 -9.50
CA LEU A 61 37.65 0.23 -10.17
C LEU A 61 36.34 -0.20 -9.51
N PHE A 62 36.23 -0.14 -8.17
CA PHE A 62 34.96 -0.36 -7.48
C PHE A 62 33.91 0.72 -7.73
N ASP A 63 34.31 2.00 -7.86
CA ASP A 63 33.40 3.09 -8.22
C ASP A 63 32.77 2.88 -9.61
N PHE A 64 33.44 2.16 -10.51
CA PHE A 64 32.93 1.77 -11.84
C PHE A 64 32.38 0.33 -11.88
N SER A 65 32.15 -0.30 -10.72
CA SER A 65 31.64 -1.67 -10.61
C SER A 65 32.49 -2.75 -11.32
N ALA A 66 33.77 -2.48 -11.57
CA ALA A 66 34.72 -3.43 -12.15
C ALA A 66 35.29 -4.39 -11.09
N VAL A 67 34.40 -5.13 -10.44
CA VAL A 67 34.68 -5.95 -9.24
C VAL A 67 35.77 -7.00 -9.50
N HIS A 68 35.74 -7.67 -10.65
CA HIS A 68 36.73 -8.70 -10.98
C HIS A 68 38.14 -8.13 -11.12
N HIS A 69 38.26 -6.97 -11.80
CA HIS A 69 39.54 -6.29 -12.00
C HIS A 69 40.10 -5.80 -10.66
N ALA A 70 39.28 -5.13 -9.84
CA ALA A 70 39.67 -4.69 -8.51
C ALA A 70 40.17 -5.84 -7.63
N ARG A 71 39.47 -6.98 -7.64
CA ARG A 71 39.89 -8.19 -6.92
C ARG A 71 41.22 -8.74 -7.43
N SER A 72 41.38 -8.84 -8.75
CA SER A 72 42.62 -9.34 -9.36
C SER A 72 43.81 -8.47 -8.96
N LEU A 73 43.64 -7.14 -9.00
CA LEU A 73 44.67 -6.17 -8.62
C LEU A 73 45.05 -6.31 -7.14
N PHE A 74 44.05 -6.46 -6.27
CA PHE A 74 44.30 -6.71 -4.84
C PHE A 74 45.11 -8.00 -4.61
N PHE A 75 44.73 -9.11 -5.25
CA PHE A 75 45.42 -10.39 -5.06
C PHE A 75 46.80 -10.44 -5.71
N SER A 76 47.10 -9.58 -6.69
CA SER A 76 48.45 -9.43 -7.23
C SER A 76 49.40 -8.67 -6.30
N PHE A 77 48.88 -7.95 -5.29
CA PHE A 77 49.72 -7.20 -4.35
C PHE A 77 50.18 -8.10 -3.19
N PRO A 78 51.50 -8.32 -2.99
CA PRO A 78 52.00 -9.31 -2.02
C PRO A 78 51.62 -8.98 -0.56
N GLU A 79 51.79 -7.72 -0.17
CA GLU A 79 51.62 -7.25 1.21
C GLU A 79 50.67 -6.03 1.28
N PRO A 80 49.35 -6.24 1.16
CA PRO A 80 48.36 -5.17 1.31
C PRO A 80 48.35 -4.64 2.74
N ASP A 81 48.30 -3.33 2.90
CA ASP A 81 48.07 -2.69 4.19
C ASP A 81 46.59 -2.74 4.61
N ARG A 82 46.29 -2.27 5.84
CA ARG A 82 44.92 -2.24 6.37
C ARG A 82 43.99 -1.42 5.48
N PHE A 83 44.51 -0.33 4.90
CA PHE A 83 43.72 0.60 4.09
C PHE A 83 43.29 -0.01 2.76
N LEU A 84 44.19 -0.68 2.03
CA LEU A 84 43.86 -1.43 0.81
C LEU A 84 42.85 -2.55 1.11
N CYS A 85 42.98 -3.22 2.25
CA CYS A 85 42.01 -4.23 2.68
C CYS A 85 40.62 -3.61 2.97
N ASN A 86 40.57 -2.45 3.63
CA ASN A 86 39.33 -1.71 3.87
C ASN A 86 38.67 -1.27 2.54
N VAL A 87 39.45 -0.83 1.56
CA VAL A 87 38.96 -0.53 0.21
C VAL A 87 38.36 -1.77 -0.46
N LEU A 88 38.98 -2.94 -0.29
CA LEU A 88 38.43 -4.21 -0.79
C LEU A 88 37.10 -4.56 -0.11
N VAL A 89 37.04 -4.54 1.21
CA VAL A 89 35.81 -4.87 1.98
C VAL A 89 34.68 -3.91 1.61
N LYS A 90 34.95 -2.60 1.62
CA LYS A 90 34.00 -1.56 1.22
C LYS A 90 33.52 -1.78 -0.22
N GLY A 91 34.45 -1.95 -1.16
CA GLY A 91 34.14 -2.12 -2.58
C GLY A 91 33.29 -3.34 -2.87
N LEU A 92 33.57 -4.47 -2.20
CA LEU A 92 32.77 -5.69 -2.30
C LEU A 92 31.39 -5.54 -1.65
N ALA A 93 31.30 -4.82 -0.52
CA ALA A 93 30.04 -4.56 0.16
C ALA A 93 29.12 -3.67 -0.69
N SER A 94 29.65 -2.64 -1.34
CA SER A 94 28.88 -1.68 -2.14
C SER A 94 28.49 -2.19 -3.54
N ASN A 95 29.13 -3.24 -4.08
CA ASN A 95 28.87 -3.79 -5.40
C ASN A 95 28.16 -5.16 -5.33
N GLU A 96 27.13 -5.28 -4.49
CA GLU A 96 26.22 -6.44 -4.39
C GLU A 96 26.90 -7.80 -4.16
N SER A 97 28.10 -7.79 -3.57
CA SER A 97 28.85 -9.00 -3.23
C SER A 97 29.06 -9.15 -1.71
N PRO A 98 28.00 -9.06 -0.88
CA PRO A 98 28.14 -8.99 0.58
C PRO A 98 28.80 -10.24 1.18
N ARG A 99 28.54 -11.43 0.62
CA ARG A 99 29.26 -12.66 1.01
C ARG A 99 30.76 -12.60 0.72
N SER A 100 31.15 -11.99 -0.41
CA SER A 100 32.56 -11.80 -0.75
C SER A 100 33.24 -10.79 0.18
N ALA A 101 32.52 -9.73 0.59
CA ALA A 101 33.02 -8.76 1.58
C ALA A 101 33.31 -9.44 2.93
N ILE A 102 32.40 -10.29 3.41
CA ILE A 102 32.57 -11.07 4.64
C ILE A 102 33.73 -12.07 4.50
N ALA A 103 33.87 -12.72 3.34
CA ALA A 103 35.00 -13.61 3.07
C ALA A 103 36.35 -12.86 3.03
N ALA A 104 36.39 -11.66 2.45
CA ALA A 104 37.57 -10.80 2.43
C ALA A 104 37.96 -10.36 3.86
N PHE A 105 36.98 -9.98 4.68
CA PHE A 105 37.18 -9.69 6.10
C PHE A 105 37.74 -10.89 6.87
N LYS A 106 37.22 -12.10 6.62
CA LYS A 106 37.74 -13.32 7.26
C LYS A 106 39.20 -13.58 6.90
N ARG A 107 39.57 -13.37 5.63
CA ARG A 107 40.95 -13.49 5.14
C ARG A 107 41.91 -12.44 5.73
N LEU A 108 41.45 -11.21 5.93
CA LEU A 108 42.23 -10.17 6.62
C LEU A 108 42.70 -10.67 8.00
N ARG A 109 41.80 -11.31 8.76
CA ARG A 109 42.11 -11.86 10.09
C ARG A 109 43.04 -13.06 10.09
N GLU A 110 43.02 -13.88 9.03
CA GLU A 110 43.80 -15.12 8.97
C GLU A 110 45.28 -14.88 8.60
N ARG A 111 45.65 -13.68 8.12
CA ARG A 111 47.03 -13.29 7.81
C ARG A 111 47.82 -13.04 9.10
N LYS A 112 48.49 -14.08 9.61
CA LYS A 112 49.30 -14.05 10.84
C LYS A 112 50.61 -13.26 10.75
N SER A 113 51.08 -12.87 9.56
CA SER A 113 52.42 -12.30 9.36
C SER A 113 52.52 -10.79 9.61
N ILE A 114 51.39 -10.07 9.76
CA ILE A 114 51.34 -8.63 9.97
C ILE A 114 50.17 -8.33 10.92
N ASP A 115 50.36 -7.48 11.93
CA ASP A 115 49.33 -7.06 12.90
C ASP A 115 48.25 -6.13 12.27
N LEU A 116 47.59 -6.61 11.21
CA LEU A 116 46.53 -5.92 10.48
C LEU A 116 45.16 -6.26 11.07
N GLY A 117 45.02 -6.18 12.39
CA GLY A 117 43.73 -6.36 13.06
C GLY A 117 42.65 -5.42 12.48
N PRO A 118 41.36 -5.81 12.50
CA PRO A 118 40.26 -4.95 12.09
C PRO A 118 40.24 -3.63 12.86
N ASP A 119 39.93 -2.54 12.18
CA ASP A 119 39.65 -1.23 12.78
C ASP A 119 38.16 -0.87 12.68
N ASN A 120 37.81 0.32 13.18
CA ASN A 120 36.45 0.83 13.13
C ASN A 120 35.90 0.95 11.70
N PHE A 121 36.73 1.36 10.73
CA PHE A 121 36.35 1.39 9.32
C PHE A 121 36.08 -0.02 8.76
N THR A 122 36.89 -1.01 9.14
CA THR A 122 36.69 -2.41 8.74
C THR A 122 35.30 -2.89 9.16
N TYR A 123 34.94 -2.64 10.43
CA TYR A 123 33.64 -3.03 10.98
C TYR A 123 32.48 -2.25 10.35
N ALA A 124 32.64 -0.94 10.14
CA ALA A 124 31.65 -0.08 9.49
C ALA A 124 31.28 -0.54 8.08
N PHE A 125 32.18 -1.23 7.36
CA PHE A 125 31.89 -1.77 6.03
C PHE A 125 31.36 -3.21 6.05
N VAL A 126 31.88 -4.08 6.92
CA VAL A 126 31.48 -5.50 6.96
C VAL A 126 30.12 -5.71 7.61
N ILE A 127 29.72 -4.88 8.58
CA ILE A 127 28.44 -5.02 9.30
C ILE A 127 27.25 -4.79 8.34
N PRO A 128 27.20 -3.71 7.53
CA PRO A 128 26.15 -3.54 6.52
C PRO A 128 26.13 -4.67 5.48
N ALA A 129 27.29 -5.21 5.11
CA ALA A 129 27.36 -6.37 4.23
C ALA A 129 26.70 -7.60 4.88
N ALA A 130 26.99 -7.88 6.15
CA ALA A 130 26.35 -8.96 6.89
C ALA A 130 24.84 -8.75 7.05
N ALA A 131 24.40 -7.52 7.28
CA ALA A 131 22.97 -7.18 7.33
C ALA A 131 22.26 -7.50 6.01
N SER A 132 22.95 -7.30 4.89
CA SER A 132 22.44 -7.63 3.55
C SER A 132 22.41 -9.13 3.26
N VAL A 133 23.25 -9.94 3.92
CA VAL A 133 23.20 -11.41 3.82
C VAL A 133 22.02 -11.99 4.60
N GLY A 134 21.60 -11.34 5.69
CA GLY A 134 20.48 -11.79 6.51
C GLY A 134 20.79 -13.01 7.39
N ASP A 135 22.06 -13.42 7.52
CA ASP A 135 22.46 -14.54 8.38
C ASP A 135 22.70 -14.05 9.82
N VAL A 136 21.78 -14.41 10.71
CA VAL A 136 21.80 -14.07 12.13
C VAL A 136 23.09 -14.54 12.82
N LYS A 137 23.62 -15.72 12.46
CA LYS A 137 24.84 -16.26 13.09
C LYS A 137 26.06 -15.44 12.72
N VAL A 138 26.14 -15.01 11.46
CA VAL A 138 27.22 -14.14 10.99
C VAL A 138 27.14 -12.78 11.71
N GLY A 139 25.94 -12.21 11.83
CA GLY A 139 25.72 -10.96 12.55
C GLY A 139 26.16 -11.02 14.02
N ILE A 140 25.74 -12.07 14.76
CA ILE A 140 26.13 -12.27 16.16
C ILE A 140 27.64 -12.49 16.29
N SER A 141 28.25 -13.26 15.38
CA SER A 141 29.70 -13.49 15.40
C SER A 141 30.49 -12.21 15.17
N LEU A 142 30.04 -11.35 14.24
CA LEU A 142 30.65 -10.04 14.00
C LEU A 142 30.50 -9.11 15.20
N HIS A 143 29.32 -9.06 15.82
CA HIS A 143 29.13 -8.27 17.05
C HIS A 143 30.06 -8.74 18.17
N GLY A 144 30.19 -10.05 18.40
CA GLY A 144 31.15 -10.59 19.36
C GLY A 144 32.59 -10.18 19.07
N GLN A 145 32.97 -10.07 17.79
CA GLN A 145 34.31 -9.60 17.38
C GLN A 145 34.51 -8.10 17.62
N VAL A 146 33.47 -7.27 17.41
CA VAL A 146 33.49 -5.84 17.76
C VAL A 146 33.75 -5.67 19.26
N ILE A 147 33.11 -6.48 20.10
CA ILE A 147 33.31 -6.47 21.56
C ILE A 147 34.75 -6.85 21.91
N VAL A 148 35.24 -7.98 21.39
CA VAL A 148 36.62 -8.44 21.65
C VAL A 148 37.66 -7.44 21.12
N GLY A 149 37.37 -6.76 20.01
CA GLY A 149 38.23 -5.73 19.43
C GLY A 149 38.21 -4.40 20.18
N GLY A 150 37.37 -4.24 21.20
CA GLY A 150 37.27 -3.00 21.99
C GLY A 150 36.54 -1.85 21.28
N PHE A 151 35.73 -2.14 20.26
CA PHE A 151 35.02 -1.12 19.49
C PHE A 151 33.52 -0.99 19.83
N CYS A 152 33.07 -1.58 20.95
CA CYS A 152 31.66 -1.55 21.36
C CYS A 152 31.14 -0.16 21.75
N SER A 153 32.02 0.80 22.03
CA SER A 153 31.65 2.18 22.37
C SER A 153 31.73 3.15 21.17
N ASP A 154 32.13 2.68 19.99
CA ASP A 154 32.21 3.51 18.77
C ASP A 154 30.80 3.76 18.20
N LEU A 155 30.39 5.02 18.08
CA LEU A 155 29.05 5.44 17.65
C LEU A 155 28.69 4.99 16.22
N PHE A 156 29.67 4.96 15.31
CA PHE A 156 29.44 4.53 13.92
C PHE A 156 29.18 3.03 13.87
N ILE A 157 29.94 2.24 14.63
CA ILE A 157 29.75 0.79 14.72
C ILE A 157 28.46 0.46 15.46
N GLY A 158 28.17 1.16 16.57
CA GLY A 158 26.91 1.02 17.30
C GLY A 158 25.70 1.23 16.40
N SER A 159 25.70 2.31 15.59
CA SER A 159 24.64 2.57 14.61
C SER A 159 24.53 1.46 13.56
N ALA A 160 25.66 0.96 13.04
CA ALA A 160 25.68 -0.15 12.09
C ALA A 160 25.15 -1.46 12.70
N LEU A 161 25.47 -1.75 13.96
CA LEU A 161 24.98 -2.93 14.69
C LEU A 161 23.48 -2.85 14.96
N ILE A 162 22.96 -1.68 15.32
CA ILE A 162 21.53 -1.46 15.50
C ILE A 162 20.78 -1.72 14.18
N ASP A 163 21.22 -1.14 13.05
CA ASP A 163 20.59 -1.38 11.74
C ASP A 163 20.73 -2.86 11.32
N LEU A 164 21.86 -3.51 11.59
CA LEU A 164 22.05 -4.94 11.40
C LEU A 164 20.96 -5.74 12.14
N TYR A 165 20.77 -5.50 13.43
CA TYR A 165 19.82 -6.27 14.22
C TYR A 165 18.38 -6.03 13.83
N PHE A 166 17.98 -4.80 13.47
CA PHE A 166 16.66 -4.55 12.90
C PHE A 166 16.44 -5.30 11.57
N LYS A 167 17.43 -5.29 10.67
CA LYS A 167 17.36 -6.07 9.41
C LYS A 167 17.27 -7.58 9.63
N LEU A 168 17.81 -8.07 10.74
CA LEU A 168 17.72 -9.47 11.16
C LEU A 168 16.44 -9.80 11.96
N GLY A 169 15.55 -8.82 12.18
CA GLY A 169 14.33 -9.00 12.98
C GLY A 169 14.59 -9.24 14.47
N ARG A 170 15.71 -8.72 15.00
CA ARG A 170 16.17 -8.88 16.39
C ARG A 170 16.17 -7.56 17.13
N ASP A 171 14.99 -6.97 17.26
CA ASP A 171 14.75 -5.69 17.92
C ASP A 171 15.26 -5.67 19.37
N ASP A 172 15.20 -6.82 20.05
CA ASP A 172 15.71 -7.00 21.41
C ASP A 172 17.22 -6.75 21.49
N MET A 173 17.98 -7.24 20.51
CA MET A 173 19.42 -7.05 20.43
C MET A 173 19.78 -5.64 19.97
N ALA A 174 19.01 -5.06 19.02
CA ALA A 174 19.18 -3.67 18.62
C ALA A 174 19.02 -2.74 19.83
N ARG A 175 18.00 -2.98 20.66
CA ARG A 175 17.76 -2.22 21.89
C ARG A 175 18.88 -2.39 22.91
N LYS A 176 19.38 -3.61 23.12
CA LYS A 176 20.52 -3.86 24.02
C LYS A 176 21.76 -3.09 23.60
N VAL A 177 22.13 -3.14 22.32
CA VAL A 177 23.26 -2.36 21.79
C VAL A 177 23.06 -0.87 22.10
N PHE A 178 21.88 -0.32 21.79
CA PHE A 178 21.56 1.08 22.05
C PHE A 178 21.63 1.47 23.54
N ASP A 179 21.17 0.59 24.43
CA ASP A 179 21.15 0.84 25.88
C ASP A 179 22.55 0.70 26.51
N GLU A 180 23.42 -0.16 25.96
CA GLU A 180 24.81 -0.32 26.42
C GLU A 180 25.77 0.78 25.92
N MET A 181 25.39 1.56 24.90
CA MET A 181 26.21 2.69 24.43
C MET A 181 26.37 3.77 25.51
N PRO A 182 27.60 4.19 25.85
CA PRO A 182 27.85 5.17 26.91
C PRO A 182 27.38 6.57 26.52
N GLU A 183 27.61 6.96 25.27
CA GLU A 183 27.13 8.20 24.67
C GLU A 183 26.20 7.90 23.51
N ARG A 184 25.26 8.81 23.24
CA ARG A 184 24.26 8.67 22.18
C ARG A 184 24.14 9.98 21.43
N ASP A 185 24.61 10.00 20.20
CA ASP A 185 24.47 11.14 19.31
C ASP A 185 23.13 11.09 18.54
N ALA A 186 22.89 12.10 17.72
CA ALA A 186 21.67 12.15 16.90
C ALA A 186 21.60 10.98 15.90
N VAL A 187 22.74 10.54 15.33
CA VAL A 187 22.77 9.48 14.32
C VAL A 187 22.36 8.13 14.91
N LEU A 188 22.91 7.76 16.06
CA LEU A 188 22.57 6.52 16.76
C LEU A 188 21.08 6.49 17.13
N CYS A 189 20.57 7.60 17.69
CA CYS A 189 19.17 7.72 18.05
C CYS A 189 18.24 7.70 16.82
N ASN A 190 18.58 8.41 15.73
CA ASN A 190 17.82 8.39 14.48
C ASN A 190 17.78 6.99 13.86
N THR A 191 18.87 6.22 13.99
CA THR A 191 18.93 4.82 13.55
C THR A 191 17.98 3.94 14.37
N MET A 192 17.92 4.16 15.69
CA MET A 192 17.00 3.48 16.59
C MET A 192 15.53 3.82 16.29
N VAL A 193 15.20 5.11 16.16
CA VAL A 193 13.85 5.63 15.80
C VAL A 193 13.40 5.02 14.47
N SER A 194 14.23 5.13 13.42
CA SER A 194 13.91 4.60 12.09
C SER A 194 13.79 3.06 12.08
N GLY A 195 14.60 2.36 12.88
CA GLY A 195 14.56 0.91 13.01
C GLY A 195 13.30 0.40 13.72
N LEU A 196 12.91 1.04 14.82
CA LEU A 196 11.66 0.76 15.53
C LEU A 196 10.45 1.05 14.64
N GLY A 197 10.47 2.16 13.89
CA GLY A 197 9.43 2.48 12.91
C GLY A 197 9.28 1.39 11.83
N ARG A 198 10.39 0.90 11.26
CA ARG A 198 10.38 -0.20 10.28
C ARG A 198 9.87 -1.52 10.85
N SER A 199 10.05 -1.74 12.14
CA SER A 199 9.61 -2.95 12.86
C SER A 199 8.21 -2.80 13.46
N SER A 200 7.46 -1.77 13.03
CA SER A 200 6.10 -1.45 13.49
C SER A 200 5.97 -1.19 15.00
N ARG A 201 7.07 -0.86 15.67
CA ARG A 201 7.12 -0.47 17.10
C ARG A 201 7.04 1.05 17.24
N PHE A 202 5.93 1.62 16.77
CA PHE A 202 5.77 3.07 16.61
C PHE A 202 5.84 3.85 17.94
N GLU A 203 5.25 3.30 19.00
CA GLU A 203 5.28 3.92 20.34
C GLU A 203 6.70 3.98 20.92
N ASP A 204 7.48 2.90 20.79
CA ASP A 204 8.87 2.87 21.23
C ASP A 204 9.72 3.86 20.41
N SER A 205 9.46 3.96 19.10
CA SER A 205 10.10 4.94 18.22
C SER A 205 9.87 6.37 18.71
N ILE A 206 8.61 6.72 19.03
CA ILE A 206 8.25 8.01 19.59
C ILE A 206 8.87 8.21 20.98
N GLY A 207 8.95 7.16 21.80
CA GLY A 207 9.59 7.18 23.11
C GLY A 207 11.07 7.59 23.02
N ILE A 208 11.83 7.04 22.07
CA ILE A 208 13.21 7.47 21.82
C ILE A 208 13.27 8.92 21.34
N PHE A 209 12.40 9.32 20.41
CA PHE A 209 12.33 10.71 19.95
C PHE A 209 12.04 11.71 21.09
N ARG A 210 11.08 11.41 21.99
CA ARG A 210 10.78 12.25 23.16
C ARG A 210 11.98 12.41 24.08
N ARG A 211 12.78 11.34 24.28
CA ARG A 211 14.04 11.41 25.03
C ARG A 211 15.07 12.31 24.36
N MET A 212 15.14 12.32 23.02
CA MET A 212 16.05 13.23 22.29
C MET A 212 15.65 14.69 22.43
N VAL A 213 14.36 15.00 22.45
CA VAL A 213 13.84 16.37 22.56
C VAL A 213 13.87 16.89 24.02
N SER A 214 14.08 16.01 24.99
CA SER A 214 14.22 16.37 26.41
C SER A 214 15.54 17.12 26.67
N GLY A 215 15.61 17.92 27.74
CA GLY A 215 16.71 18.87 28.00
C GLY A 215 18.13 18.30 28.05
N ASP A 216 18.28 16.99 28.31
CA ASP A 216 19.57 16.28 28.38
C ASP A 216 19.87 15.43 27.12
N GLY A 217 19.04 15.53 26.07
CA GLY A 217 19.15 14.75 24.84
C GLY A 217 20.15 15.32 23.81
N PRO A 218 20.58 14.51 22.82
CA PRO A 218 21.42 15.00 21.73
C PRO A 218 20.68 16.07 20.90
N LYS A 219 21.43 16.99 20.31
CA LYS A 219 20.89 18.05 19.46
C LYS A 219 20.08 17.45 18.29
N VAL A 220 18.81 17.80 18.23
CA VAL A 220 17.88 17.40 17.16
C VAL A 220 18.32 17.99 15.82
N ASP A 221 18.35 17.15 14.79
CA ASP A 221 18.60 17.55 13.40
C ASP A 221 17.38 17.28 12.50
N CYS A 222 17.48 17.62 11.22
CA CYS A 222 16.38 17.39 10.27
C CYS A 222 16.09 15.89 10.07
N THR A 223 17.11 15.03 10.20
CA THR A 223 16.98 13.57 10.10
C THR A 223 16.17 13.01 11.27
N THR A 224 16.29 13.60 12.46
CA THR A 224 15.47 13.24 13.63
C THR A 224 13.99 13.47 13.35
N VAL A 225 13.62 14.63 12.77
CA VAL A 225 12.22 14.90 12.38
C VAL A 225 11.76 13.91 11.29
N ILE A 226 12.58 13.68 10.26
CA ILE A 226 12.23 12.76 9.16
C ILE A 226 12.02 11.33 9.67
N SER A 227 12.84 10.86 10.61
CA SER A 227 12.79 9.49 11.13
C SER A 227 11.56 9.22 12.01
N VAL A 228 11.08 10.21 12.77
CA VAL A 228 9.89 10.01 13.64
C VAL A 228 8.56 10.17 12.89
N LEU A 229 8.50 10.98 11.84
CA LEU A 229 7.27 11.27 11.10
C LEU A 229 6.51 10.02 10.62
N PRO A 230 7.16 8.97 10.08
CA PRO A 230 6.47 7.72 9.74
C PRO A 230 5.75 7.10 10.93
N ALA A 231 6.38 7.02 12.11
CA ALA A 231 5.75 6.42 13.29
C ALA A 231 4.52 7.22 13.76
N VAL A 232 4.60 8.56 13.75
CA VAL A 232 3.46 9.42 14.08
C VAL A 232 2.33 9.29 13.05
N ALA A 233 2.68 9.16 11.78
CA ALA A 233 1.72 8.99 10.69
C ALA A 233 1.00 7.63 10.76
N GLU A 234 1.71 6.54 11.10
CA GLU A 234 1.11 5.21 11.26
C GLU A 234 0.16 5.14 12.45
N LEU A 235 0.49 5.84 13.55
CA LEU A 235 -0.41 5.95 14.71
C LEU A 235 -1.56 6.95 14.48
N GLN A 236 -1.52 7.71 13.38
CA GLN A 236 -2.49 8.75 13.05
C GLN A 236 -2.70 9.78 14.20
N ASP A 237 -1.66 10.01 15.01
CA ASP A 237 -1.72 10.95 16.12
C ASP A 237 -1.55 12.38 15.60
N MET A 238 -2.68 13.02 15.30
CA MET A 238 -2.72 14.39 14.79
C MET A 238 -2.08 15.39 15.78
N ARG A 239 -2.24 15.18 17.08
CA ARG A 239 -1.73 16.12 18.09
C ARG A 239 -0.21 16.09 18.11
N LEU A 240 0.39 14.91 18.25
CA LEU A 240 1.84 14.76 18.20
C LEU A 240 2.38 15.20 16.84
N GLY A 241 1.65 14.92 15.76
CA GLY A 241 1.97 15.39 14.42
C GLY A 241 2.12 16.92 14.32
N LEU A 242 1.19 17.66 14.93
CA LEU A 242 1.28 19.13 15.03
C LEU A 242 2.46 19.59 15.89
N GLU A 243 2.75 18.90 17.00
CA GLU A 243 3.90 19.21 17.85
C GLU A 243 5.23 19.03 17.08
N VAL A 244 5.39 17.93 16.34
CA VAL A 244 6.56 17.66 15.49
C VAL A 244 6.67 18.67 14.35
N HIS A 245 5.56 19.05 13.72
CA HIS A 245 5.54 20.09 12.69
C HIS A 245 5.99 21.45 13.26
N CYS A 246 5.44 21.86 14.40
CA CYS A 246 5.86 23.08 15.09
C CYS A 246 7.36 23.06 15.45
N LEU A 247 7.88 21.92 15.91
CA LEU A 247 9.31 21.74 16.18
C LEU A 247 10.15 21.94 14.90
N ALA A 248 9.74 21.35 13.78
CA ALA A 248 10.42 21.51 12.50
C ALA A 248 10.49 22.97 12.05
N ILE A 249 9.43 23.76 12.27
CA ILE A 249 9.41 25.20 11.99
C ILE A 249 10.38 25.93 12.93
N LYS A 250 10.29 25.71 14.25
CA LYS A 250 11.13 26.39 15.25
C LYS A 250 12.62 26.14 15.07
N LEU A 251 12.99 24.95 14.62
CA LEU A 251 14.39 24.57 14.35
C LEU A 251 14.86 24.93 12.94
N GLY A 252 13.99 25.49 12.10
CA GLY A 252 14.35 25.91 10.73
C GLY A 252 14.42 24.76 9.71
N PHE A 253 13.88 23.59 10.03
CA PHE A 253 13.88 22.42 9.14
C PHE A 253 12.71 22.38 8.15
N TYR A 254 11.76 23.31 8.26
CA TYR A 254 10.56 23.38 7.43
C TYR A 254 10.84 23.60 5.93
N SER A 255 12.02 24.11 5.57
CA SER A 255 12.44 24.28 4.17
C SER A 255 12.92 22.99 3.51
N HIS A 256 13.19 21.93 4.27
CA HIS A 256 13.65 20.66 3.71
C HIS A 256 12.50 19.87 3.08
N VAL A 257 12.63 19.56 1.78
CA VAL A 257 11.62 18.81 1.01
C VAL A 257 11.30 17.45 1.65
N SER A 258 12.28 16.77 2.25
CA SER A 258 12.07 15.50 2.94
C SER A 258 11.19 15.64 4.19
N VAL A 259 11.31 16.74 4.93
CA VAL A 259 10.44 17.04 6.08
C VAL A 259 9.03 17.33 5.60
N LEU A 260 8.87 18.19 4.58
CA LEU A 260 7.56 18.48 3.97
C LEU A 260 6.90 17.19 3.43
N THR A 261 7.67 16.31 2.80
CA THR A 261 7.18 15.01 2.29
C THR A 261 6.68 14.11 3.42
N GLY A 262 7.41 14.02 4.54
CA GLY A 262 6.96 13.28 5.72
C GLY A 262 5.69 13.88 6.33
N LEU A 263 5.58 15.21 6.39
CA LEU A 263 4.38 15.91 6.86
C LEU A 263 3.17 15.69 5.93
N ILE A 264 3.37 15.67 4.60
CA ILE A 264 2.32 15.32 3.62
C ILE A 264 1.77 13.93 3.93
N SER A 265 2.65 12.95 4.17
CA SER A 265 2.24 11.59 4.53
C SER A 265 1.48 11.55 5.86
N LEU A 266 1.97 12.25 6.88
CA LEU A 266 1.31 12.37 8.18
C LEU A 266 -0.11 12.94 8.04
N TYR A 267 -0.26 14.11 7.43
CA TYR A 267 -1.56 14.74 7.28
C TYR A 267 -2.51 13.90 6.41
N SER A 268 -1.99 13.23 5.38
CA SER A 268 -2.79 12.33 4.55
C SER A 268 -3.32 11.13 5.36
N LYS A 269 -2.48 10.51 6.20
CA LYS A 269 -2.90 9.39 7.06
C LYS A 269 -3.90 9.79 8.15
N CYS A 270 -3.80 11.01 8.66
CA CYS A 270 -4.77 11.54 9.62
C CYS A 270 -6.04 12.15 8.97
N GLY A 271 -6.26 11.96 7.67
CA GLY A 271 -7.44 12.46 6.96
C GLY A 271 -7.44 13.97 6.63
N ALA A 272 -6.39 14.71 7.02
CA ALA A 272 -6.27 16.15 6.80
C ALA A 272 -5.69 16.48 5.42
N ILE A 273 -6.30 15.93 4.36
CA ILE A 273 -5.78 16.00 2.98
C ILE A 273 -5.62 17.42 2.44
N ARG A 274 -6.40 18.39 2.93
CA ARG A 274 -6.24 19.81 2.59
C ARG A 274 -4.89 20.36 3.03
N SER A 275 -4.46 20.03 4.25
CA SER A 275 -3.16 20.44 4.78
C SER A 275 -2.02 19.78 4.00
N ALA A 276 -2.15 18.49 3.68
CA ALA A 276 -1.19 17.79 2.83
C ALA A 276 -1.05 18.46 1.43
N ASN A 277 -2.17 18.83 0.81
CA ASN A 277 -2.15 19.51 -0.49
C ASN A 277 -1.49 20.89 -0.44
N LEU A 278 -1.72 21.65 0.64
CA LEU A 278 -1.07 22.95 0.85
C LEU A 278 0.45 22.80 0.96
N LEU A 279 0.93 21.81 1.72
CA LEU A 279 2.36 21.53 1.85
C LEU A 279 2.98 21.10 0.52
N PHE A 280 2.28 20.25 -0.24
CA PHE A 280 2.74 19.83 -1.57
C PHE A 280 2.85 21.01 -2.55
N GLY A 281 1.91 21.96 -2.49
CA GLY A 281 1.95 23.20 -3.28
C GLY A 281 3.13 24.12 -2.93
N GLN A 282 3.63 24.08 -1.70
CA GLN A 282 4.78 24.87 -1.26
C GLN A 282 6.13 24.32 -1.73
N ILE A 283 6.19 23.05 -2.17
CA ILE A 283 7.41 22.46 -2.68
C ILE A 283 7.68 22.98 -4.09
N ALA A 284 8.70 23.84 -4.22
CA ALA A 284 9.14 24.41 -5.49
C ALA A 284 9.65 23.32 -6.45
N GLU A 285 10.63 22.52 -6.00
CA GLU A 285 11.18 21.40 -6.74
C GLU A 285 10.69 20.07 -6.15
N LYS A 286 9.65 19.52 -6.77
CA LYS A 286 9.02 18.28 -6.30
C LYS A 286 9.92 17.09 -6.60
N THR A 287 10.14 16.26 -5.59
CA THR A 287 10.86 14.99 -5.72
C THR A 287 9.89 13.85 -6.02
N LEU A 288 10.39 12.73 -6.55
CA LEU A 288 9.60 11.50 -6.70
C LEU A 288 8.90 11.09 -5.40
N ALA A 289 9.57 11.28 -4.25
CA ALA A 289 9.01 10.99 -2.93
C ALA A 289 7.82 11.90 -2.59
N SER A 290 7.89 13.21 -2.88
CA SER A 290 6.77 14.13 -2.63
C SER A 290 5.58 13.87 -3.56
N TRP A 291 5.83 13.53 -4.83
CA TRP A 291 4.77 13.10 -5.76
C TRP A 291 4.06 11.85 -5.23
N ASN A 292 4.84 10.83 -4.85
CA ASN A 292 4.30 9.59 -4.31
C ASN A 292 3.52 9.79 -3.02
N ALA A 293 4.01 10.64 -2.11
CA ALA A 293 3.32 10.94 -0.86
C ALA A 293 1.93 11.56 -1.12
N MET A 294 1.84 12.51 -2.05
CA MET A 294 0.58 13.18 -2.36
C MET A 294 -0.38 12.29 -3.16
N ILE A 295 0.12 11.55 -4.17
CA ILE A 295 -0.68 10.58 -4.95
C ILE A 295 -1.26 9.51 -4.02
N SER A 296 -0.43 8.94 -3.14
CA SER A 296 -0.88 7.94 -2.15
C SER A 296 -1.88 8.56 -1.17
N GLY A 297 -1.64 9.80 -0.73
CA GLY A 297 -2.54 10.51 0.16
C GLY A 297 -3.93 10.71 -0.45
N TYR A 298 -4.01 11.12 -1.72
CA TYR A 298 -5.27 11.21 -2.44
C TYR A 298 -5.98 9.85 -2.58
N ALA A 299 -5.24 8.80 -2.98
CA ALA A 299 -5.80 7.47 -3.13
C ALA A 299 -6.32 6.89 -1.80
N GLN A 300 -5.62 7.09 -0.69
CA GLN A 300 -6.02 6.61 0.65
C GLN A 300 -7.24 7.35 1.20
N ASN A 301 -7.44 8.61 0.80
CA ASN A 301 -8.57 9.43 1.23
C ASN A 301 -9.78 9.35 0.27
N GLY A 302 -9.79 8.40 -0.66
CA GLY A 302 -10.88 8.22 -1.64
C GLY A 302 -10.98 9.32 -2.70
N LEU A 303 -10.00 10.24 -2.78
CA LEU A 303 -9.91 11.31 -3.79
C LEU A 303 -9.19 10.79 -5.04
N THR A 304 -9.71 9.72 -5.59
CA THR A 304 -9.09 8.92 -6.65
C THR A 304 -8.93 9.69 -7.97
N GLU A 305 -9.88 10.55 -8.34
CA GLU A 305 -9.76 11.43 -9.52
C GLU A 305 -8.57 12.39 -9.39
N ALA A 306 -8.36 12.95 -8.20
CA ALA A 306 -7.21 13.83 -7.92
C ALA A 306 -5.89 13.05 -7.97
N ALA A 307 -5.86 11.81 -7.46
CA ALA A 307 -4.69 10.93 -7.58
C ALA A 307 -4.31 10.65 -9.04
N VAL A 308 -5.29 10.31 -9.89
CA VAL A 308 -5.06 10.05 -11.32
C VAL A 308 -4.58 11.31 -12.04
N SER A 309 -5.21 12.45 -11.76
CA SER A 309 -4.85 13.73 -12.38
C SER A 309 -3.43 14.14 -12.00
N LEU A 310 -3.06 13.99 -10.73
CA LEU A 310 -1.72 14.30 -10.24
C LEU A 310 -0.65 13.36 -10.82
N PHE A 311 -0.99 12.08 -11.05
CA PHE A 311 -0.12 11.15 -11.74
C PHE A 311 0.10 11.51 -13.21
N GLN A 312 -0.94 11.96 -13.92
CA GLN A 312 -0.79 12.47 -15.28
C GLN A 312 0.13 13.71 -15.31
N GLU A 313 -0.02 14.62 -14.35
CA GLU A 313 0.87 15.79 -14.19
C GLU A 313 2.33 15.39 -13.92
N MET A 314 2.55 14.40 -13.05
CA MET A 314 3.87 13.83 -12.78
C MET A 314 4.52 13.30 -14.06
N GLN A 315 3.76 12.59 -14.91
CA GLN A 315 4.26 12.07 -16.18
C GLN A 315 4.54 13.17 -17.21
N MET A 316 3.67 14.18 -17.31
CA MET A 316 3.90 15.36 -18.16
C MET A 316 5.14 16.15 -17.71
N SER A 317 5.48 16.08 -16.42
CA SER A 317 6.71 16.65 -15.85
C SER A 317 7.95 15.77 -16.06
N ASN A 318 7.86 14.71 -16.88
CA ASN A 318 8.92 13.74 -17.17
C ASN A 318 9.49 13.03 -15.92
N VAL A 319 8.72 12.95 -14.83
CA VAL A 319 9.13 12.20 -13.64
C VAL A 319 8.71 10.74 -13.82
N SER A 320 9.68 9.83 -13.90
CA SER A 320 9.41 8.40 -14.09
C SER A 320 8.78 7.79 -12.83
N PRO A 321 7.68 7.03 -12.96
CA PRO A 321 7.05 6.38 -11.83
C PRO A 321 7.89 5.20 -11.33
N ASN A 322 7.76 4.91 -10.04
CA ASN A 322 8.38 3.75 -9.40
C ASN A 322 7.30 2.79 -8.87
N PRO A 323 7.67 1.61 -8.31
CA PRO A 323 6.70 0.66 -7.76
C PRO A 323 5.70 1.27 -6.77
N VAL A 324 6.12 2.25 -5.95
CA VAL A 324 5.24 2.93 -4.99
C VAL A 324 4.19 3.77 -5.72
N THR A 325 4.59 4.53 -6.75
CA THR A 325 3.67 5.30 -7.60
C THR A 325 2.61 4.38 -8.21
N ILE A 326 3.08 3.25 -8.78
CA ILE A 326 2.23 2.29 -9.47
C ILE A 326 1.22 1.65 -8.51
N THR A 327 1.64 1.21 -7.32
CA THR A 327 0.71 0.63 -6.34
C THR A 327 -0.38 1.61 -5.93
N SER A 328 -0.03 2.89 -5.76
CA SER A 328 -1.00 3.93 -5.36
C SER A 328 -2.02 4.22 -6.46
N ILE A 329 -1.59 4.24 -7.73
CA ILE A 329 -2.50 4.44 -8.86
C ILE A 329 -3.35 3.21 -9.14
N LEU A 330 -2.80 2.00 -9.01
CA LEU A 330 -3.61 0.78 -9.10
C LEU A 330 -4.69 0.74 -8.01
N SER A 331 -4.38 1.18 -6.78
CA SER A 331 -5.37 1.32 -5.70
C SER A 331 -6.46 2.34 -6.07
N ALA A 332 -6.11 3.49 -6.64
CA ALA A 332 -7.09 4.47 -7.10
C ALA A 332 -7.98 3.91 -8.22
N CYS A 333 -7.41 3.16 -9.18
CA CYS A 333 -8.16 2.48 -10.24
C CYS A 333 -9.13 1.44 -9.65
N ALA A 334 -8.66 0.64 -8.70
CA ALA A 334 -9.44 -0.38 -8.01
C ALA A 334 -10.63 0.23 -7.25
N GLN A 335 -10.43 1.38 -6.60
CA GLN A 335 -11.50 2.10 -5.90
C GLN A 335 -12.51 2.72 -6.86
N LEU A 336 -12.07 3.29 -7.98
CA LEU A 336 -12.94 3.84 -9.02
C LEU A 336 -13.67 2.77 -9.84
N GLY A 337 -13.13 1.56 -9.94
CA GLY A 337 -13.57 0.60 -10.95
C GLY A 337 -13.08 0.94 -12.37
N ALA A 338 -12.06 1.79 -12.51
CA ALA A 338 -11.54 2.27 -13.79
C ALA A 338 -10.66 1.21 -14.50
N LEU A 339 -11.30 0.23 -15.12
CA LEU A 339 -10.63 -0.92 -15.73
C LEU A 339 -9.67 -0.51 -16.86
N SER A 340 -10.05 0.44 -17.72
CA SER A 340 -9.22 0.85 -18.86
C SER A 340 -7.92 1.51 -18.41
N LEU A 341 -8.00 2.41 -17.41
CA LEU A 341 -6.84 3.04 -16.82
C LEU A 341 -5.95 1.99 -16.14
N GLY A 342 -6.54 1.04 -15.41
CA GLY A 342 -5.82 -0.08 -14.82
C GLY A 342 -5.07 -0.93 -15.86
N GLN A 343 -5.68 -1.22 -17.01
CA GLN A 343 -5.03 -1.93 -18.12
C GLN A 343 -3.89 -1.11 -18.75
N TRP A 344 -4.08 0.20 -18.89
CA TRP A 344 -3.02 1.09 -19.38
C TRP A 344 -1.83 1.13 -18.40
N VAL A 345 -2.08 1.21 -17.08
CA VAL A 345 -1.04 1.12 -16.05
C VAL A 345 -0.35 -0.25 -16.07
N HIS A 346 -1.08 -1.33 -16.34
CA HIS A 346 -0.47 -2.66 -16.54
C HIS A 346 0.50 -2.69 -17.73
N GLY A 347 0.18 -2.00 -18.84
CA GLY A 347 1.11 -1.79 -19.94
C GLY A 347 2.40 -1.10 -19.48
N LEU A 348 2.29 -0.08 -18.64
CA LEU A 348 3.42 0.65 -18.06
C LEU A 348 4.28 -0.21 -17.12
N ILE A 349 3.65 -1.13 -16.36
CA ILE A 349 4.35 -2.10 -15.51
C ILE A 349 5.26 -2.99 -16.36
N LYS A 350 4.74 -3.52 -17.47
CA LYS A 350 5.50 -4.38 -18.38
C LYS A 350 6.65 -3.64 -19.06
N SER A 351 6.43 -2.40 -19.49
CA SER A 351 7.50 -1.62 -20.14
C SER A 351 8.64 -1.25 -19.19
N ASN A 352 8.32 -1.01 -17.91
CA ASN A 352 9.32 -0.70 -16.88
C ASN A 352 9.84 -1.92 -16.11
N LYS A 353 9.41 -3.15 -16.46
CA LYS A 353 9.80 -4.41 -15.81
C LYS A 353 9.52 -4.43 -14.30
N PHE A 354 8.37 -3.88 -13.90
CA PHE A 354 7.93 -3.89 -12.49
C PHE A 354 7.13 -5.14 -12.11
N ASP A 355 6.87 -6.05 -13.05
CA ASP A 355 6.13 -7.30 -12.88
C ASP A 355 6.79 -8.30 -11.92
N SER A 356 8.11 -8.20 -11.72
CA SER A 356 8.83 -9.00 -10.72
C SER A 356 8.62 -8.50 -9.28
N ASN A 357 8.06 -7.30 -9.08
CA ASN A 357 7.81 -6.76 -7.75
C ASN A 357 6.49 -7.32 -7.18
N ILE A 358 6.58 -8.08 -6.09
CA ILE A 358 5.41 -8.74 -5.47
C ILE A 358 4.31 -7.76 -5.05
N TYR A 359 4.67 -6.55 -4.61
CA TYR A 359 3.69 -5.54 -4.19
C TYR A 359 2.93 -4.97 -5.39
N VAL A 360 3.62 -4.74 -6.51
CA VAL A 360 3.00 -4.28 -7.76
C VAL A 360 2.07 -5.35 -8.31
N SER A 361 2.53 -6.60 -8.39
CA SER A 361 1.73 -7.73 -8.88
C SER A 361 0.51 -8.02 -8.00
N THR A 362 0.65 -7.87 -6.67
CA THR A 362 -0.49 -7.98 -5.74
C THR A 362 -1.49 -6.85 -5.91
N ALA A 363 -1.04 -5.59 -6.03
CA ALA A 363 -1.91 -4.45 -6.28
C ALA A 363 -2.64 -4.58 -7.63
N LEU A 364 -2.00 -5.21 -8.62
CA LEU A 364 -2.58 -5.46 -9.93
C LEU A 364 -3.70 -6.52 -9.87
N ILE A 365 -3.52 -7.58 -9.07
CA ILE A 365 -4.57 -8.57 -8.78
C ILE A 365 -5.78 -7.90 -8.13
N ASP A 366 -5.56 -7.09 -7.08
CA ASP A 366 -6.62 -6.36 -6.39
C ASP A 366 -7.37 -5.42 -7.34
N MET A 367 -6.64 -4.69 -8.20
CA MET A 367 -7.21 -3.81 -9.21
C MET A 367 -8.12 -4.57 -10.19
N TYR A 368 -7.63 -5.65 -10.82
CA TYR A 368 -8.44 -6.42 -11.76
C TYR A 368 -9.66 -7.05 -11.08
N ALA A 369 -9.51 -7.58 -9.87
CA ALA A 369 -10.63 -8.16 -9.12
C ALA A 369 -11.70 -7.10 -8.82
N LYS A 370 -11.31 -5.93 -8.31
CA LYS A 370 -12.21 -4.81 -7.96
C LYS A 370 -12.76 -4.04 -9.16
N CYS A 371 -12.16 -4.18 -10.34
CA CYS A 371 -12.67 -3.66 -11.62
C CYS A 371 -13.56 -4.67 -12.37
N GLY A 372 -13.89 -5.82 -11.77
CA GLY A 372 -14.84 -6.79 -12.32
C GLY A 372 -14.22 -7.86 -13.21
N SER A 373 -12.90 -7.90 -13.34
CA SER A 373 -12.15 -8.81 -14.21
C SER A 373 -11.44 -9.90 -13.41
N ILE A 374 -12.22 -10.71 -12.68
CA ILE A 374 -11.70 -11.75 -11.77
C ILE A 374 -10.86 -12.83 -12.47
N VAL A 375 -11.13 -13.10 -13.76
CA VAL A 375 -10.37 -14.07 -14.57
C VAL A 375 -8.93 -13.60 -14.78
N GLU A 376 -8.72 -12.33 -15.12
CA GLU A 376 -7.37 -11.77 -15.28
C GLU A 376 -6.64 -11.69 -13.93
N ALA A 377 -7.36 -11.35 -12.86
CA ALA A 377 -6.81 -11.38 -11.51
C ALA A 377 -6.29 -12.79 -11.14
N ARG A 378 -7.07 -13.84 -11.47
CA ARG A 378 -6.68 -15.24 -11.26
C ARG A 378 -5.45 -15.64 -12.09
N ARG A 379 -5.39 -15.26 -13.37
CA ARG A 379 -4.23 -15.54 -14.23
C ARG A 379 -2.95 -14.90 -13.69
N LEU A 380 -3.02 -13.64 -13.26
CA LEU A 380 -1.89 -12.94 -12.64
C LEU A 380 -1.47 -13.62 -11.35
N PHE A 381 -2.42 -13.98 -10.50
CA PHE A 381 -2.16 -14.74 -9.28
C PHE A 381 -1.38 -16.03 -9.56
N GLU A 382 -1.83 -16.83 -10.53
CA GLU A 382 -1.16 -18.08 -10.90
C GLU A 382 0.26 -17.85 -11.43
N SER A 383 0.50 -16.76 -12.15
CA SER A 383 1.83 -16.44 -12.72
C SER A 383 2.90 -16.08 -11.68
N ILE A 384 2.52 -15.75 -10.43
CA ILE A 384 3.47 -15.37 -9.38
C ILE A 384 4.10 -16.63 -8.76
N PRO A 385 5.42 -16.84 -8.85
CA PRO A 385 6.06 -18.06 -8.33
C PRO A 385 6.07 -18.11 -6.79
N ASN A 386 6.42 -17.00 -6.14
CA ASN A 386 6.54 -16.90 -4.68
C ASN A 386 5.45 -15.96 -4.14
N LYS A 387 4.33 -16.54 -3.73
CA LYS A 387 3.19 -15.80 -3.17
C LYS A 387 3.38 -15.60 -1.68
N ASN A 388 3.19 -14.37 -1.20
CA ASN A 388 3.10 -14.07 0.23
C ASN A 388 1.62 -14.06 0.70
N ASP A 389 1.42 -13.92 2.00
CA ASP A 389 0.11 -13.83 2.64
C ASP A 389 -0.78 -12.74 2.02
N VAL A 390 -0.21 -11.57 1.70
CA VAL A 390 -0.94 -10.47 1.07
C VAL A 390 -1.44 -10.84 -0.33
N THR A 391 -0.65 -11.59 -1.12
CA THR A 391 -1.01 -12.04 -2.47
C THR A 391 -2.20 -13.02 -2.42
N TRP A 392 -2.17 -13.97 -1.47
CA TRP A 392 -3.27 -14.91 -1.26
C TRP A 392 -4.55 -14.18 -0.81
N ASN A 393 -4.42 -13.28 0.16
CA ASN A 393 -5.54 -12.52 0.71
C ASN A 393 -6.22 -11.64 -0.35
N ALA A 394 -5.45 -11.04 -1.27
CA ALA A 394 -5.98 -10.26 -2.38
C ALA A 394 -6.90 -11.10 -3.29
N MET A 395 -6.49 -12.33 -3.62
CA MET A 395 -7.30 -13.21 -4.48
C MET A 395 -8.50 -13.82 -3.74
N ILE A 396 -8.35 -14.22 -2.47
CA ILE A 396 -9.45 -14.72 -1.62
C ILE A 396 -10.52 -13.62 -1.47
N SER A 397 -10.09 -12.39 -1.15
CA SER A 397 -10.98 -11.23 -1.07
C SER A 397 -11.66 -10.93 -2.41
N GLY A 398 -10.91 -11.04 -3.52
CA GLY A 398 -11.43 -10.91 -4.87
C GLY A 398 -12.57 -11.89 -5.14
N TYR A 399 -12.39 -13.17 -4.86
CA TYR A 399 -13.48 -14.15 -5.01
C TYR A 399 -14.66 -13.87 -4.08
N GLY A 400 -14.41 -13.45 -2.83
CA GLY A 400 -15.47 -13.05 -1.90
C GLY A 400 -16.30 -11.86 -2.42
N LEU A 401 -15.66 -10.87 -3.01
CA LEU A 401 -16.31 -9.70 -3.63
C LEU A 401 -17.21 -10.12 -4.81
N HIS A 402 -16.83 -11.17 -5.55
CA HIS A 402 -17.61 -11.73 -6.65
C HIS A 402 -18.66 -12.77 -6.22
N GLY A 403 -18.78 -13.06 -4.92
CA GLY A 403 -19.69 -14.09 -4.39
C GLY A 403 -19.27 -15.52 -4.74
N HIS A 404 -18.00 -15.74 -5.07
CA HIS A 404 -17.43 -17.04 -5.39
C HIS A 404 -16.81 -17.70 -4.15
N GLY A 405 -17.59 -17.81 -3.07
CA GLY A 405 -17.12 -18.29 -1.76
C GLY A 405 -16.49 -19.68 -1.80
N GLN A 406 -16.97 -20.57 -2.66
CA GLN A 406 -16.38 -21.91 -2.79
C GLN A 406 -14.97 -21.87 -3.38
N GLU A 407 -14.71 -20.98 -4.34
CA GLU A 407 -13.37 -20.78 -4.90
C GLU A 407 -12.45 -20.08 -3.89
N ALA A 408 -12.99 -19.15 -3.10
CA ALA A 408 -12.27 -18.54 -1.98
C ALA A 408 -11.85 -19.59 -0.93
N LEU A 409 -12.74 -20.53 -0.58
CA LEU A 409 -12.44 -21.65 0.31
C LEU A 409 -11.36 -22.56 -0.26
N LYS A 410 -11.42 -22.92 -1.54
CA LYS A 410 -10.36 -23.72 -2.18
C LYS A 410 -9.00 -23.03 -2.08
N LEU A 411 -8.92 -21.73 -2.41
CA LEU A 411 -7.68 -20.97 -2.28
C LEU A 411 -7.19 -20.87 -0.83
N PHE A 412 -8.09 -20.73 0.15
CA PHE A 412 -7.72 -20.73 1.56
C PHE A 412 -7.04 -22.05 1.96
N HIS A 413 -7.61 -23.19 1.57
CA HIS A 413 -7.00 -24.50 1.85
C HIS A 413 -5.68 -24.70 1.10
N GLU A 414 -5.57 -24.21 -0.15
CA GLU A 414 -4.30 -24.19 -0.88
C GLU A 414 -3.23 -23.37 -0.15
N MET A 415 -3.56 -22.17 0.34
CA MET A 415 -2.67 -21.32 1.14
C MET A 415 -2.19 -22.03 2.42
N VAL A 416 -3.10 -22.72 3.12
CA VAL A 416 -2.76 -23.51 4.32
C VAL A 416 -1.81 -24.64 3.95
N SER A 417 -2.09 -25.36 2.85
CA SER A 417 -1.27 -26.48 2.38
C SER A 417 0.12 -26.05 1.89
N SER A 418 0.27 -24.82 1.37
CA SER A 418 1.56 -24.27 0.96
C SER A 418 2.43 -23.81 2.12
N GLY A 419 1.94 -23.88 3.37
CA GLY A 419 2.66 -23.44 4.56
C GLY A 419 2.83 -21.92 4.65
N THR A 420 2.04 -21.16 3.89
CA THR A 420 2.06 -19.69 3.98
C THR A 420 1.42 -19.26 5.30
N PRO A 421 2.05 -18.36 6.09
CA PRO A 421 1.49 -17.94 7.36
C PRO A 421 0.14 -17.27 7.17
N LEU A 422 -0.86 -17.73 7.92
CA LEU A 422 -2.16 -17.09 7.98
C LEU A 422 -2.06 -15.81 8.82
N THR A 423 -2.85 -14.80 8.46
CA THR A 423 -2.95 -13.56 9.22
C THR A 423 -4.41 -13.27 9.59
N ARG A 424 -4.62 -12.28 10.46
CA ARG A 424 -5.98 -11.79 10.78
C ARG A 424 -6.74 -11.41 9.50
N ILE A 425 -6.05 -10.77 8.54
CA ILE A 425 -6.64 -10.37 7.26
C ILE A 425 -7.10 -11.59 6.44
N THR A 426 -6.39 -12.72 6.53
CA THR A 426 -6.80 -13.96 5.86
C THR A 426 -8.16 -14.44 6.35
N PHE A 427 -8.37 -14.50 7.67
CA PHE A 427 -9.65 -14.89 8.27
C PHE A 427 -10.76 -13.91 7.93
N LEU A 428 -10.49 -12.60 7.98
CA LEU A 428 -11.46 -11.59 7.55
C LEU A 428 -11.90 -11.79 6.09
N SER A 429 -10.93 -11.99 5.19
CA SER A 429 -11.18 -12.17 3.75
C SER A 429 -12.07 -13.38 3.47
N ILE A 430 -11.81 -14.51 4.12
CA ILE A 430 -12.57 -15.74 3.89
C ILE A 430 -13.94 -15.71 4.57
N LEU A 431 -14.07 -15.11 5.77
CA LEU A 431 -15.37 -14.95 6.43
C LEU A 431 -16.29 -14.03 5.62
N HIS A 432 -15.76 -12.96 5.04
CA HIS A 432 -16.50 -12.10 4.12
C HIS A 432 -16.95 -12.86 2.87
N ALA A 433 -16.10 -13.73 2.31
CA ALA A 433 -16.48 -14.59 1.20
C ALA A 433 -17.59 -15.58 1.56
N CYS A 434 -17.54 -16.16 2.76
CA CYS A 434 -18.61 -17.02 3.30
C CYS A 434 -19.93 -16.24 3.45
N SER A 435 -19.87 -15.00 3.96
CA SER A 435 -21.03 -14.13 4.10
C SER A 435 -21.72 -13.87 2.76
N HIS A 436 -20.97 -13.46 1.74
CA HIS A 436 -21.56 -13.14 0.44
C HIS A 436 -22.04 -14.34 -0.39
N SER A 437 -21.72 -15.55 0.06
CA SER A 437 -22.04 -16.80 -0.63
C SER A 437 -23.00 -17.68 0.18
N GLY A 438 -23.48 -17.23 1.35
CA GLY A 438 -24.40 -17.99 2.20
C GLY A 438 -23.79 -19.27 2.81
N LEU A 439 -22.45 -19.34 2.93
CA LEU A 439 -21.72 -20.51 3.44
C LEU A 439 -21.65 -20.48 4.97
N VAL A 440 -22.82 -20.60 5.61
CA VAL A 440 -22.96 -20.42 7.08
C VAL A 440 -22.13 -21.43 7.86
N LYS A 441 -22.20 -22.72 7.49
CA LYS A 441 -21.52 -23.80 8.22
C LYS A 441 -20.00 -23.66 8.12
N GLU A 442 -19.52 -23.37 6.92
CA GLU A 442 -18.10 -23.19 6.63
C GLU A 442 -17.56 -21.93 7.34
N GLY A 443 -18.33 -20.84 7.33
CA GLY A 443 -18.00 -19.61 8.06
C GLY A 443 -17.86 -19.83 9.57
N GLU A 444 -18.81 -20.55 10.18
CA GLU A 444 -18.73 -20.93 11.61
C GLU A 444 -17.51 -21.81 11.91
N GLN A 445 -17.21 -22.78 11.04
CA GLN A 445 -16.04 -23.65 11.19
C GLN A 445 -14.74 -22.86 11.13
N ILE A 446 -14.61 -21.96 10.15
CA ILE A 446 -13.44 -21.10 10.00
C ILE A 446 -13.28 -20.20 11.21
N PHE A 447 -14.35 -19.54 11.66
CA PHE A 447 -14.31 -18.65 12.82
C PHE A 447 -13.85 -19.39 14.09
N LYS A 448 -14.33 -20.63 14.30
CA LYS A 448 -13.88 -21.47 15.43
C LYS A 448 -12.41 -21.89 15.27
N SER A 449 -11.98 -22.27 14.06
CA SER A 449 -10.60 -22.67 13.76
C SER A 449 -9.59 -21.54 13.99
N MET A 450 -9.99 -20.29 13.70
CA MET A 450 -9.16 -19.10 13.89
C MET A 450 -8.58 -19.02 15.32
N LYS A 451 -9.43 -19.27 16.33
CA LYS A 451 -9.03 -19.28 17.73
C LYS A 451 -8.40 -20.62 18.14
N ARG A 452 -9.06 -21.73 17.83
CA ARG A 452 -8.68 -23.07 18.32
C ARG A 452 -7.38 -23.58 17.70
N ASP A 453 -7.24 -23.44 16.39
CA ASP A 453 -6.19 -24.10 15.60
C ASP A 453 -5.04 -23.13 15.26
N HIS A 454 -5.31 -21.81 15.22
CA HIS A 454 -4.35 -20.79 14.80
C HIS A 454 -4.03 -19.72 15.85
N GLY A 455 -4.70 -19.73 17.00
CA GLY A 455 -4.39 -18.83 18.14
C GLY A 455 -4.69 -17.35 17.90
N PHE A 456 -5.49 -16.99 16.89
CA PHE A 456 -5.90 -15.62 16.67
C PHE A 456 -7.20 -15.31 17.42
N GLU A 457 -7.17 -14.31 18.29
CA GLU A 457 -8.40 -13.83 18.94
C GLU A 457 -9.24 -12.99 17.95
N PRO A 458 -10.56 -13.21 17.83
CA PRO A 458 -11.42 -12.42 16.96
C PRO A 458 -11.42 -10.93 17.30
N ILE A 459 -11.34 -10.07 16.28
CA ILE A 459 -11.51 -8.61 16.41
C ILE A 459 -12.94 -8.24 15.98
N SER A 460 -13.35 -6.98 16.18
CA SER A 460 -14.71 -6.52 15.89
C SER A 460 -15.16 -6.83 14.46
N GLU A 461 -14.26 -6.73 13.49
CA GLU A 461 -14.53 -7.02 12.08
C GLU A 461 -14.79 -8.50 11.79
N HIS A 462 -14.09 -9.42 12.47
CA HIS A 462 -14.38 -10.85 12.34
C HIS A 462 -15.76 -11.20 12.93
N ASN A 463 -16.06 -10.60 14.09
CA ASN A 463 -17.36 -10.78 14.74
C ASN A 463 -18.49 -10.19 13.89
N ALA A 464 -18.28 -9.02 13.28
CA ALA A 464 -19.22 -8.41 12.36
C ALA A 464 -19.47 -9.31 11.14
N CYS A 465 -18.44 -9.97 10.59
CA CYS A 465 -18.65 -10.96 9.53
C CYS A 465 -19.50 -12.14 9.97
N MET A 466 -19.32 -12.65 11.20
CA MET A 466 -20.20 -13.72 11.72
C MET A 466 -21.64 -13.27 11.88
N VAL A 467 -21.86 -12.05 12.36
CA VAL A 467 -23.20 -11.45 12.44
C VAL A 467 -23.79 -11.22 11.05
N ASP A 468 -22.99 -10.84 10.05
CA ASP A 468 -23.44 -10.72 8.65
C ASP A 468 -23.85 -12.09 8.08
N ILE A 469 -23.05 -13.14 8.31
CA ILE A 469 -23.33 -14.52 7.89
C ILE A 469 -24.67 -15.02 8.46
N LEU A 470 -24.87 -14.87 9.78
CA LEU A 470 -26.11 -15.28 10.45
C LEU A 470 -27.28 -14.38 10.05
N GLY A 471 -27.03 -13.07 9.99
CA GLY A 471 -28.00 -12.04 9.66
C GLY A 471 -28.60 -12.23 8.27
N ARG A 472 -27.77 -12.39 7.24
CA ARG A 472 -28.22 -12.66 5.85
C ARG A 472 -28.91 -14.02 5.71
N ALA A 473 -28.59 -14.98 6.56
CA ALA A 473 -29.26 -16.28 6.60
C ALA A 473 -30.64 -16.22 7.31
N GLY A 474 -31.08 -15.06 7.80
CA GLY A 474 -32.32 -14.89 8.55
C GLY A 474 -32.26 -15.39 10.00
N LYS A 475 -31.08 -15.77 10.49
CA LYS A 475 -30.87 -16.29 11.84
C LYS A 475 -30.62 -15.17 12.85
N LEU A 476 -31.51 -14.18 12.89
CA LEU A 476 -31.33 -12.96 13.70
C LEU A 476 -31.19 -13.26 15.21
N LYS A 477 -31.90 -14.26 15.71
CA LYS A 477 -31.78 -14.68 17.12
C LYS A 477 -30.40 -15.26 17.42
N GLU A 478 -29.89 -16.17 16.59
CA GLU A 478 -28.54 -16.72 16.74
C GLU A 478 -27.47 -15.61 16.63
N ALA A 479 -27.70 -14.62 15.75
CA ALA A 479 -26.83 -13.45 15.64
C ALA A 479 -26.83 -12.61 16.92
N LEU A 480 -27.99 -12.41 17.54
CA LEU A 480 -28.09 -11.69 18.82
C LEU A 480 -27.44 -12.47 19.96
N ASP A 481 -27.74 -13.77 20.08
CA ASP A 481 -27.13 -14.67 21.07
C ASP A 481 -25.59 -14.67 20.94
N PHE A 482 -25.07 -14.61 19.70
CA PHE A 482 -23.65 -14.48 19.43
C PHE A 482 -23.07 -13.15 19.95
N ILE A 483 -23.76 -12.03 19.72
CA ILE A 483 -23.34 -10.70 20.20
C ILE A 483 -23.32 -10.64 21.72
N GLU A 484 -24.35 -11.19 22.39
CA GLU A 484 -24.42 -11.25 23.85
C GLU A 484 -23.30 -12.10 24.47
N GLY A 485 -22.76 -13.05 23.71
CA GLY A 485 -21.60 -13.86 24.11
C GLY A 485 -20.24 -13.16 23.97
N ILE A 486 -20.18 -11.97 23.35
CA ILE A 486 -18.94 -11.22 23.18
C ILE A 486 -18.59 -10.49 24.50
N PRO A 487 -17.37 -10.68 25.03
CA PRO A 487 -16.97 -9.97 26.25
C PRO A 487 -16.76 -8.47 25.97
N GLY A 488 -17.39 -7.62 26.76
CA GLY A 488 -17.25 -6.15 26.67
C GLY A 488 -18.19 -5.52 25.64
N ASP A 489 -17.81 -4.36 25.11
CA ASP A 489 -18.58 -3.69 24.05
C ASP A 489 -18.28 -4.35 22.69
N PRO A 490 -19.28 -4.92 21.99
CA PRO A 490 -19.11 -5.50 20.65
C PRO A 490 -18.60 -4.48 19.62
N GLY A 491 -18.90 -3.20 19.83
CA GLY A 491 -18.54 -2.11 18.94
C GLY A 491 -19.55 -1.85 17.82
N THR A 492 -19.49 -0.64 17.26
CA THR A 492 -20.41 -0.11 16.26
C THR A 492 -20.54 -0.97 14.99
N PRO A 493 -19.47 -1.55 14.40
CA PRO A 493 -19.59 -2.36 13.17
C PRO A 493 -20.55 -3.54 13.30
N ILE A 494 -20.54 -4.23 14.44
CA ILE A 494 -21.37 -5.40 14.71
C ILE A 494 -22.85 -5.01 14.78
N TRP A 495 -23.19 -4.00 15.58
CA TRP A 495 -24.56 -3.50 15.69
C TRP A 495 -25.09 -2.94 14.37
N SER A 496 -24.24 -2.27 13.58
CA SER A 496 -24.63 -1.73 12.27
C SER A 496 -24.97 -2.84 11.27
N THR A 497 -24.22 -3.95 11.33
CA THR A 497 -24.43 -5.14 10.51
C THR A 497 -25.75 -5.81 10.89
N LEU A 498 -26.00 -6.00 12.19
CA LEU A 498 -27.26 -6.56 12.68
C LEU A 498 -28.47 -5.71 12.28
N LEU A 499 -28.39 -4.38 12.43
CA LEU A 499 -29.47 -3.47 12.01
C LEU A 499 -29.75 -3.60 10.50
N GLY A 500 -28.70 -3.79 9.69
CA GLY A 500 -28.81 -4.10 8.26
C GLY A 500 -29.61 -5.37 8.00
N ALA A 501 -29.27 -6.46 8.68
CA ALA A 501 -29.98 -7.73 8.58
C ALA A 501 -31.45 -7.63 9.03
N CYS A 502 -31.73 -6.89 10.11
CA CYS A 502 -33.09 -6.65 10.58
C CYS A 502 -33.95 -5.91 9.56
N MET A 503 -33.37 -5.01 8.76
CA MET A 503 -34.07 -4.39 7.63
C MET A 503 -34.51 -5.47 6.63
N VAL A 504 -33.58 -6.32 6.20
CA VAL A 504 -33.84 -7.35 5.17
C VAL A 504 -34.94 -8.31 5.62
N HIS A 505 -34.89 -8.74 6.89
CA HIS A 505 -35.83 -9.72 7.45
C HIS A 505 -37.04 -9.11 8.18
N LYS A 506 -37.16 -7.77 8.17
CA LYS A 506 -38.28 -7.00 8.75
C LYS A 506 -38.53 -7.27 10.25
N ASP A 507 -37.47 -7.47 11.03
CA ASP A 507 -37.57 -7.63 12.50
C ASP A 507 -37.38 -6.30 13.22
N THR A 508 -38.47 -5.70 13.66
CA THR A 508 -38.47 -4.39 14.32
C THR A 508 -37.98 -4.42 15.76
N ASN A 509 -38.08 -5.56 16.45
CA ASN A 509 -37.69 -5.68 17.85
C ASN A 509 -36.17 -5.67 17.99
N VAL A 510 -35.50 -6.52 17.22
CA VAL A 510 -34.02 -6.59 17.21
C VAL A 510 -33.44 -5.31 16.61
N ALA A 511 -34.08 -4.74 15.58
CA ALA A 511 -33.68 -3.45 15.00
C ALA A 511 -33.66 -2.31 16.02
N ARG A 512 -34.70 -2.19 16.85
CA ARG A 512 -34.78 -1.14 17.87
C ARG A 512 -33.62 -1.24 18.85
N MET A 513 -33.35 -2.44 19.38
CA MET A 513 -32.23 -2.69 20.28
C MET A 513 -30.88 -2.30 19.65
N ALA A 514 -30.62 -2.77 18.42
CA ALA A 514 -29.38 -2.44 17.71
C ALA A 514 -29.24 -0.93 17.48
N SER A 515 -30.34 -0.24 17.12
CA SER A 515 -30.34 1.21 16.88
C SER A 515 -30.06 2.03 18.15
N GLU A 516 -30.59 1.62 19.30
CA GLU A 516 -30.34 2.28 20.58
C GLU A 516 -28.83 2.26 20.92
N LYS A 517 -28.18 1.10 20.76
CA LYS A 517 -26.73 0.95 20.94
C LYS A 517 -25.91 1.79 19.96
N LEU A 518 -26.35 1.89 18.71
CA LEU A 518 -25.68 2.71 17.69
C LEU A 518 -25.82 4.21 17.95
N PHE A 519 -26.99 4.67 18.42
CA PHE A 519 -27.20 6.09 18.73
C PHE A 519 -26.46 6.54 20.00
N GLU A 520 -26.20 5.64 20.93
CA GLU A 520 -25.34 5.87 22.10
C GLU A 520 -23.86 5.94 21.71
N SER A 521 -23.39 5.02 20.86
CA SER A 521 -21.95 4.89 20.53
C SER A 521 -21.47 5.85 19.42
N ASP A 522 -22.25 6.02 18.35
CA ASP A 522 -21.89 6.83 17.19
C ASP A 522 -23.09 7.68 16.72
N PRO A 523 -23.44 8.73 17.49
CA PRO A 523 -24.60 9.59 17.23
C PRO A 523 -24.51 10.41 15.93
N GLY A 524 -23.33 10.47 15.31
CA GLY A 524 -23.04 11.30 14.13
C GLY A 524 -23.34 10.62 12.80
N ASN A 525 -23.58 9.31 12.80
CA ASN A 525 -23.73 8.56 11.56
C ASN A 525 -25.16 8.56 11.03
N MET A 526 -25.38 9.34 9.96
CA MET A 526 -26.68 9.47 9.28
C MET A 526 -27.23 8.12 8.78
N GLY A 527 -26.37 7.14 8.47
CA GLY A 527 -26.77 5.83 7.95
C GLY A 527 -27.70 5.08 8.88
N TYR A 528 -27.46 5.13 10.20
CA TYR A 528 -28.30 4.45 11.19
C TYR A 528 -29.71 5.03 11.25
N TYR A 529 -29.82 6.36 11.17
CA TYR A 529 -31.11 7.06 11.14
C TYR A 529 -31.91 6.74 9.88
N VAL A 530 -31.24 6.67 8.72
CA VAL A 530 -31.88 6.27 7.46
C VAL A 530 -32.40 4.84 7.57
N LEU A 531 -31.57 3.92 8.05
CA LEU A 531 -31.93 2.51 8.15
C LEU A 531 -33.07 2.29 9.14
N MET A 532 -33.03 2.92 10.32
CA MET A 532 -34.12 2.85 11.31
C MET A 532 -35.41 3.48 10.79
N SER A 533 -35.32 4.62 10.08
CA SER A 533 -36.49 5.20 9.44
C SER A 533 -37.11 4.27 8.41
N ASN A 534 -36.31 3.56 7.62
CA ASN A 534 -36.80 2.61 6.63
C ASN A 534 -37.47 1.41 7.30
N ILE A 535 -36.91 0.92 8.40
CA ILE A 535 -37.49 -0.16 9.20
C ILE A 535 -38.86 0.26 9.75
N TYR A 536 -38.97 1.44 10.36
CA TYR A 536 -40.26 1.96 10.83
C TYR A 536 -41.27 2.15 9.70
N SER A 537 -40.85 2.64 8.53
CA SER A 537 -41.72 2.74 7.35
C SER A 537 -42.21 1.36 6.89
N SER A 538 -41.34 0.34 6.88
CA SER A 538 -41.71 -1.03 6.49
C SER A 538 -42.72 -1.68 7.44
N ASP A 539 -42.69 -1.30 8.72
CA ASP A 539 -43.61 -1.74 9.77
C ASP A 539 -44.86 -0.84 9.89
N LYS A 540 -45.05 0.11 8.96
CA LYS A 540 -46.14 1.10 8.96
C LYS A 540 -46.17 2.01 10.19
N ASN A 541 -45.06 2.09 10.95
CA ASN A 541 -44.88 3.03 12.06
C ASN A 541 -44.35 4.38 11.55
N TYR A 542 -45.19 5.09 10.80
CA TYR A 542 -44.81 6.38 10.21
C TYR A 542 -44.44 7.48 11.22
N PRO A 543 -45.11 7.60 12.39
CA PRO A 543 -44.69 8.55 13.42
C PRO A 543 -43.26 8.30 13.91
N GLY A 544 -42.88 7.03 14.10
CA GLY A 544 -41.51 6.66 14.45
C GLY A 544 -40.51 7.04 13.36
N ALA A 545 -40.83 6.77 12.09
CA ALA A 545 -39.99 7.16 10.95
C ALA A 545 -39.78 8.68 10.87
N ALA A 546 -40.85 9.46 11.05
CA ALA A 546 -40.80 10.93 11.05
C ALA A 546 -39.95 11.47 12.22
N PHE A 547 -40.11 10.88 13.41
CA PHE A 547 -39.32 11.25 14.58
C PHE A 547 -37.81 11.07 14.35
N VAL A 548 -37.40 9.90 13.84
CA VAL A 548 -35.98 9.61 13.56
C VAL A 548 -35.39 10.59 12.54
N ARG A 549 -36.14 10.93 11.48
CA ARG A 549 -35.72 11.94 10.49
C ARG A 549 -35.59 13.34 11.11
N GLN A 550 -36.51 13.71 12.00
CA GLN A 550 -36.46 14.99 12.69
C GLN A 550 -35.25 15.08 13.63
N VAL A 551 -34.91 14.01 14.35
CA VAL A 551 -33.70 13.94 15.19
C VAL A 551 -32.45 14.13 14.35
N ALA A 552 -32.34 13.43 13.21
CA ALA A 552 -31.20 13.59 12.30
C ALA A 552 -31.08 15.03 11.76
N LYS A 553 -32.19 15.66 11.40
CA LYS A 553 -32.23 17.07 10.95
C LYS A 553 -31.81 18.03 12.06
N LYS A 554 -32.30 17.85 13.30
CA LYS A 554 -31.90 18.67 14.46
C LYS A 554 -30.40 18.58 14.75
N ARG A 555 -29.77 17.45 14.41
CA ARG A 555 -28.32 17.22 14.56
C ARG A 555 -27.49 17.69 13.36
N ASN A 556 -28.10 18.31 12.34
CA ASN A 556 -27.43 18.75 11.10
C ASN A 556 -26.64 17.63 10.41
N LEU A 557 -27.13 16.39 10.47
CA LEU A 557 -26.49 15.27 9.81
C LEU A 557 -26.71 15.34 8.30
N SER A 558 -25.67 15.07 7.52
CA SER A 558 -25.73 15.08 6.06
C SER A 558 -25.76 13.65 5.50
N LYS A 559 -26.57 13.43 4.47
CA LYS A 559 -26.63 12.15 3.76
C LYS A 559 -25.56 12.12 2.67
N THR A 560 -24.75 11.06 2.66
CA THR A 560 -23.85 10.79 1.53
C THR A 560 -24.68 10.54 0.27
N PRO A 561 -24.48 11.32 -0.82
CA PRO A 561 -25.23 11.12 -2.04
C PRO A 561 -24.82 9.80 -2.72
N GLY A 562 -25.80 9.00 -3.09
CA GLY A 562 -25.59 7.81 -3.92
C GLY A 562 -25.27 8.23 -5.35
N CYS A 563 -24.12 7.80 -5.86
CA CYS A 563 -23.63 8.10 -7.19
C CYS A 563 -23.27 6.80 -7.90
N THR A 564 -23.64 6.68 -9.17
CA THR A 564 -23.26 5.54 -10.02
C THR A 564 -22.33 6.02 -11.12
N LEU A 565 -21.16 5.40 -11.20
CA LEU A 565 -20.18 5.61 -12.25
C LEU A 565 -20.37 4.55 -13.35
N ILE A 566 -20.28 4.96 -14.60
CA ILE A 566 -20.17 4.09 -15.77
C ILE A 566 -19.05 4.63 -16.67
N GLU A 567 -18.24 3.72 -17.20
CA GLU A 567 -17.14 4.08 -18.08
C GLU A 567 -17.45 3.66 -19.51
N ILE A 568 -17.56 4.63 -20.43
CA ILE A 568 -17.87 4.40 -21.85
C ILE A 568 -16.79 5.08 -22.68
N HIS A 569 -16.22 4.36 -23.65
CA HIS A 569 -15.13 4.85 -24.51
C HIS A 569 -13.96 5.50 -23.73
N GLN A 570 -13.53 4.87 -22.62
CA GLN A 570 -12.46 5.34 -21.73
C GLN A 570 -12.75 6.67 -21.02
N LYS A 571 -14.02 7.10 -21.00
CA LYS A 571 -14.47 8.30 -20.30
C LYS A 571 -15.38 7.90 -19.12
N PRO A 572 -15.09 8.35 -17.89
CA PRO A 572 -15.98 8.17 -16.76
C PRO A 572 -17.19 9.10 -16.86
N HIS A 573 -18.38 8.57 -16.56
CA HIS A 573 -19.65 9.31 -16.46
C HIS A 573 -20.29 8.99 -15.11
N VAL A 574 -20.53 10.01 -14.29
CA VAL A 574 -21.14 9.87 -12.97
C VAL A 574 -22.58 10.38 -13.00
N PHE A 575 -23.50 9.57 -12.50
CA PHE A 575 -24.91 9.91 -12.37
C PHE A 575 -25.30 9.98 -10.90
N LYS A 576 -26.10 11.01 -10.56
CA LYS A 576 -26.82 11.11 -9.28
C LYS A 576 -28.31 10.79 -9.50
N ALA A 577 -29.02 10.51 -8.42
CA ALA A 577 -30.48 10.33 -8.52
C ALA A 577 -31.13 11.64 -9.03
N GLY A 578 -31.94 11.55 -10.08
CA GLY A 578 -32.58 12.71 -10.70
C GLY A 578 -31.62 13.66 -11.47
N ASP A 579 -30.48 13.17 -11.94
CA ASP A 579 -29.45 13.99 -12.58
C ASP A 579 -29.78 14.37 -14.03
N TRP A 580 -29.84 15.68 -14.30
CA TRP A 580 -30.05 16.26 -15.63
C TRP A 580 -28.80 16.93 -16.23
N SER A 581 -27.68 16.91 -15.51
CA SER A 581 -26.44 17.62 -15.91
C SER A 581 -25.75 17.01 -17.13
N HIS A 582 -26.03 15.73 -17.44
CA HIS A 582 -25.42 15.05 -18.56
C HIS A 582 -25.92 15.61 -19.91
N PRO A 583 -25.04 15.82 -20.93
CA PRO A 583 -25.45 16.36 -22.23
C PRO A 583 -26.53 15.53 -22.96
N LEU A 584 -26.57 14.22 -22.70
CA LEU A 584 -27.56 13.29 -23.27
C LEU A 584 -28.74 13.01 -22.34
N SER A 585 -28.99 13.83 -21.32
CA SER A 585 -30.06 13.60 -20.32
C SER A 585 -31.41 13.30 -20.96
N ARG A 586 -31.88 14.12 -21.92
CA ARG A 586 -33.15 13.87 -22.61
C ARG A 586 -33.28 12.47 -23.21
N ALA A 587 -32.22 11.98 -23.87
CA ALA A 587 -32.21 10.64 -24.45
C ALA A 587 -32.18 9.55 -23.36
N ILE A 588 -31.41 9.76 -22.30
CA ILE A 588 -31.31 8.82 -21.17
C ILE A 588 -32.67 8.65 -20.48
N TYR A 589 -33.38 9.74 -20.23
CA TYR A 589 -34.72 9.70 -19.61
C TYR A 589 -35.76 9.03 -20.53
N ALA A 590 -35.71 9.29 -21.85
CA ALA A 590 -36.59 8.61 -22.80
C ALA A 590 -36.33 7.09 -22.87
N GLU A 591 -35.05 6.69 -22.82
CA GLU A 591 -34.69 5.27 -22.76
C GLU A 591 -35.14 4.63 -21.44
N LEU A 592 -34.99 5.33 -20.33
CA LEU A 592 -35.45 4.87 -19.02
C LEU A 592 -36.98 4.66 -18.99
N GLU A 593 -37.74 5.57 -19.60
CA GLU A 593 -39.20 5.43 -19.76
C GLU A 593 -39.54 4.20 -20.60
N ARG A 594 -38.85 4.01 -21.74
CA ARG A 594 -38.99 2.83 -22.60
C ARG A 594 -38.68 1.54 -21.84
N LEU A 595 -37.64 1.53 -21.01
CA LEU A 595 -37.25 0.38 -20.19
C LEU A 595 -38.30 0.11 -19.12
N ASN A 596 -38.78 1.13 -18.40
CA ASN A 596 -39.82 0.99 -17.39
C ASN A 596 -41.10 0.37 -17.96
N GLY A 597 -41.52 0.79 -19.18
CA GLY A 597 -42.66 0.18 -19.88
C GLY A 597 -42.46 -1.33 -20.10
N LYS A 598 -41.34 -1.72 -20.71
CA LYS A 598 -41.03 -3.14 -20.95
C LYS A 598 -40.83 -3.96 -19.68
N MET A 599 -40.27 -3.36 -18.62
CA MET A 599 -40.14 -4.01 -17.33
C MET A 599 -41.52 -4.27 -16.71
N LYS A 600 -42.43 -3.29 -16.72
CA LYS A 600 -43.81 -3.45 -16.24
C LYS A 600 -44.55 -4.55 -17.01
N GLU A 601 -44.41 -4.60 -18.34
CA GLU A 601 -44.94 -5.70 -19.18
C GLU A 601 -44.38 -7.08 -18.79
N ALA A 602 -43.11 -7.13 -18.36
CA ALA A 602 -42.46 -8.34 -17.89
C ALA A 602 -42.81 -8.71 -16.42
N GLY A 603 -43.63 -7.92 -15.73
CA GLY A 603 -44.07 -8.17 -14.36
C GLY A 603 -43.28 -7.44 -13.26
N TYR A 604 -42.43 -6.48 -13.61
CA TYR A 604 -41.73 -5.64 -12.63
C TYR A 604 -42.71 -4.72 -11.89
N GLN A 605 -42.59 -4.68 -10.56
CA GLN A 605 -43.25 -3.73 -9.67
C GLN A 605 -42.19 -2.95 -8.90
N ALA A 606 -42.33 -1.63 -8.85
CA ALA A 606 -41.40 -0.77 -8.12
C ALA A 606 -41.60 -0.96 -6.61
N GLU A 607 -40.49 -1.09 -5.88
CA GLU A 607 -40.54 -1.23 -4.42
C GLU A 607 -40.67 0.17 -3.77
N THR A 608 -41.88 0.58 -3.39
CA THR A 608 -42.18 1.90 -2.80
C THR A 608 -42.29 1.90 -1.28
N MET A 609 -42.24 0.74 -0.62
CA MET A 609 -42.53 0.58 0.83
C MET A 609 -41.61 1.38 1.75
N THR A 610 -40.39 1.71 1.33
CA THR A 610 -39.43 2.52 2.12
C THR A 610 -39.49 4.02 1.82
N SER A 611 -40.33 4.44 0.87
CA SER A 611 -40.45 5.85 0.45
C SER A 611 -41.24 6.68 1.48
N LEU A 612 -41.15 8.02 1.39
CA LEU A 612 -41.88 8.95 2.27
C LEU A 612 -43.39 8.70 2.21
N HIS A 613 -44.02 8.36 3.34
CA HIS A 613 -45.47 8.10 3.38
C HIS A 613 -46.36 9.31 3.02
N ASP A 614 -45.86 10.54 3.19
CA ASP A 614 -46.53 11.81 2.86
C ASP A 614 -46.51 12.15 1.36
N VAL A 615 -46.07 11.21 0.51
CA VAL A 615 -45.91 11.34 -0.94
C VAL A 615 -46.86 10.34 -1.60
N GLU A 616 -47.60 10.76 -2.62
CA GLU A 616 -48.51 9.88 -3.38
C GLU A 616 -47.72 8.70 -3.98
N GLU A 617 -48.36 7.52 -4.13
CA GLU A 617 -47.67 6.32 -4.63
C GLU A 617 -47.05 6.54 -6.03
N GLU A 618 -47.70 7.33 -6.86
CA GLU A 618 -47.22 7.73 -8.19
C GLU A 618 -45.92 8.56 -8.11
N GLU A 619 -45.83 9.46 -7.13
CA GLU A 619 -44.63 10.25 -6.86
C GLU A 619 -43.51 9.39 -6.24
N LYS A 620 -43.85 8.40 -5.40
CA LYS A 620 -42.89 7.42 -4.88
C LYS A 620 -42.29 6.57 -6.01
N GLU A 621 -43.11 6.11 -6.95
CA GLU A 621 -42.64 5.40 -8.14
C GLU A 621 -41.71 6.28 -8.98
N LEU A 622 -42.08 7.54 -9.22
CA LEU A 622 -41.25 8.50 -9.96
C LEU A 622 -39.88 8.73 -9.30
N MET A 623 -39.83 8.83 -7.97
CA MET A 623 -38.58 9.00 -7.22
C MET A 623 -37.64 7.79 -7.36
N VAL A 624 -38.19 6.58 -7.34
CA VAL A 624 -37.43 5.32 -7.45
C VAL A 624 -37.02 5.01 -8.90
N ASN A 625 -37.77 5.52 -9.87
CA ASN A 625 -37.46 5.36 -11.30
C ASN A 625 -36.19 6.12 -11.70
N VAL A 626 -35.88 7.24 -11.05
CA VAL A 626 -34.74 8.10 -11.40
C VAL A 626 -33.49 7.84 -10.55
N HIS A 627 -33.35 6.65 -9.97
CA HIS A 627 -32.14 6.25 -9.28
C HIS A 627 -30.92 6.25 -10.21
N SER A 628 -29.75 6.61 -9.67
CA SER A 628 -28.51 6.75 -10.43
C SER A 628 -28.10 5.49 -11.21
N GLU A 629 -28.43 4.32 -10.68
CA GLU A 629 -28.14 3.01 -11.25
C GLU A 629 -28.90 2.82 -12.56
N LYS A 630 -30.20 3.13 -12.55
CA LYS A 630 -31.06 3.02 -13.74
C LYS A 630 -30.65 4.03 -14.81
N LEU A 631 -30.29 5.26 -14.42
CA LEU A 631 -29.76 6.28 -15.34
C LEU A 631 -28.45 5.82 -15.99
N ALA A 632 -27.52 5.28 -15.21
CA ALA A 632 -26.25 4.77 -15.72
C ALA A 632 -26.44 3.58 -16.68
N ILE A 633 -27.34 2.63 -16.34
CA ILE A 633 -27.66 1.49 -17.22
C ILE A 633 -28.32 1.98 -18.53
N ALA A 634 -29.28 2.90 -18.46
CA ALA A 634 -29.92 3.47 -19.64
C ALA A 634 -28.91 4.19 -20.54
N PHE A 635 -28.00 4.99 -19.96
CA PHE A 635 -26.90 5.60 -20.70
C PHE A 635 -25.97 4.56 -21.34
N GLY A 636 -25.63 3.49 -20.60
CA GLY A 636 -24.83 2.38 -21.10
C GLY A 636 -25.48 1.69 -22.31
N LEU A 637 -26.79 1.43 -22.24
CA LEU A 637 -27.56 0.83 -23.34
C LEU A 637 -27.59 1.72 -24.59
N LEU A 638 -27.74 3.03 -24.41
CA LEU A 638 -27.73 4.00 -25.52
C LEU A 638 -26.36 4.14 -26.19
N SER A 639 -25.29 4.02 -25.41
CA SER A 639 -23.94 4.39 -25.84
C SER A 639 -23.10 3.20 -26.26
N THR A 640 -23.65 1.98 -26.27
CA THR A 640 -22.90 0.76 -26.61
C THR A 640 -23.68 -0.17 -27.51
N GLU A 641 -22.95 -0.91 -28.35
CA GLU A 641 -23.54 -1.88 -29.27
C GLU A 641 -24.25 -3.02 -28.54
N PRO A 642 -25.33 -3.59 -29.14
CA PRO A 642 -25.98 -4.79 -28.62
C PRO A 642 -24.96 -5.91 -28.34
N GLY A 643 -25.14 -6.61 -27.20
CA GLY A 643 -24.21 -7.65 -26.75
C GLY A 643 -23.03 -7.16 -25.90
N THR A 644 -22.74 -5.85 -25.88
CA THR A 644 -21.68 -5.31 -25.01
C THR A 644 -22.06 -5.45 -23.53
N GLU A 645 -21.15 -5.88 -22.67
CA GLU A 645 -21.38 -5.92 -21.22
C GLU A 645 -21.41 -4.49 -20.64
N ILE A 646 -22.43 -4.18 -19.84
CA ILE A 646 -22.55 -2.88 -19.16
C ILE A 646 -21.96 -3.00 -17.76
N ARG A 647 -20.98 -2.16 -17.43
CA ARG A 647 -20.34 -2.13 -16.10
C ARG A 647 -20.65 -0.85 -15.37
N ILE A 648 -21.23 -0.96 -14.18
CA ILE A 648 -21.54 0.19 -13.33
C ILE A 648 -20.95 0.01 -11.93
N PHE A 649 -20.57 1.13 -11.31
CA PHE A 649 -19.98 1.16 -9.97
C PHE A 649 -20.76 2.12 -9.08
N LYS A 650 -21.35 1.61 -8.00
CA LYS A 650 -22.13 2.35 -7.03
C LYS A 650 -21.31 2.55 -5.75
N ASN A 651 -21.24 3.77 -5.26
CA ASN A 651 -20.52 4.11 -4.02
C ASN A 651 -21.22 3.66 -2.72
N LEU A 652 -22.48 3.23 -2.80
CA LEU A 652 -23.31 2.70 -1.72
C LEU A 652 -23.83 1.31 -2.09
N ARG A 653 -24.44 0.60 -1.15
CA ARG A 653 -25.15 -0.66 -1.47
C ARG A 653 -26.31 -0.38 -2.43
N ILE A 654 -26.45 -1.20 -3.47
CA ILE A 654 -27.57 -1.10 -4.42
C ILE A 654 -28.86 -1.45 -3.69
N CYS A 655 -29.90 -0.61 -3.78
CA CYS A 655 -31.18 -0.88 -3.14
C CYS A 655 -31.93 -2.05 -3.80
N LEU A 656 -32.86 -2.67 -3.06
CA LEU A 656 -33.63 -3.82 -3.53
C LEU A 656 -34.38 -3.54 -4.85
N ASP A 657 -34.92 -2.33 -5.02
CA ASP A 657 -35.57 -1.93 -6.26
C ASP A 657 -34.60 -1.92 -7.44
N CYS A 658 -33.46 -1.25 -7.32
CA CYS A 658 -32.47 -1.17 -8.41
C CYS A 658 -31.85 -2.54 -8.73
N HIS A 659 -31.68 -3.39 -7.72
CA HIS A 659 -31.26 -4.78 -7.91
C HIS A 659 -32.30 -5.55 -8.74
N THR A 660 -33.58 -5.45 -8.36
CA THR A 660 -34.69 -6.10 -9.07
C THR A 660 -34.86 -5.54 -10.48
N ALA A 661 -34.84 -4.22 -10.65
CA ALA A 661 -34.89 -3.56 -11.95
C ALA A 661 -33.74 -4.02 -12.85
N SER A 662 -32.50 -4.14 -12.33
CA SER A 662 -31.36 -4.60 -13.12
C SER A 662 -31.55 -6.03 -13.64
N LYS A 663 -32.17 -6.93 -12.85
CA LYS A 663 -32.61 -8.25 -13.34
C LYS A 663 -33.56 -8.10 -14.52
N TYR A 664 -34.65 -7.36 -14.38
CA TYR A 664 -35.61 -7.17 -15.47
C TYR A 664 -35.00 -6.50 -16.70
N ILE A 665 -34.14 -5.49 -16.54
CA ILE A 665 -33.43 -4.86 -17.66
C ILE A 665 -32.56 -5.89 -18.38
N SER A 666 -31.77 -6.70 -17.66
CA SER A 666 -30.93 -7.73 -18.29
C SER A 666 -31.77 -8.72 -19.13
N ARG A 667 -32.93 -9.16 -18.61
CA ARG A 667 -33.85 -10.06 -19.31
C ARG A 667 -34.47 -9.39 -20.55
N VAL A 668 -34.98 -8.18 -20.41
CA VAL A 668 -35.69 -7.46 -21.48
C VAL A 668 -34.76 -7.02 -22.60
N THR A 669 -33.52 -6.65 -22.26
CA THR A 669 -32.54 -6.15 -23.22
C THR A 669 -31.62 -7.24 -23.75
N GLN A 670 -31.59 -8.42 -23.12
CA GLN A 670 -30.65 -9.50 -23.42
C GLN A 670 -29.19 -9.02 -23.31
N ARG A 671 -28.93 -8.17 -22.31
CA ARG A 671 -27.60 -7.59 -22.03
C ARG A 671 -27.13 -8.06 -20.66
N VAL A 672 -25.86 -8.41 -20.58
CA VAL A 672 -25.19 -8.66 -19.29
C VAL A 672 -24.89 -7.32 -18.63
N ILE A 673 -25.29 -7.18 -17.37
CA ILE A 673 -25.02 -6.00 -16.54
C ILE A 673 -24.19 -6.46 -15.34
N VAL A 674 -23.00 -5.90 -15.18
CA VAL A 674 -22.14 -6.12 -14.01
C VAL A 674 -22.15 -4.86 -13.17
N ALA A 675 -22.75 -4.94 -11.99
CA ALA A 675 -22.79 -3.83 -11.04
C ALA A 675 -21.95 -4.15 -9.82
N ARG A 676 -20.99 -3.28 -9.50
CA ARG A 676 -20.32 -3.30 -8.20
C ARG A 676 -20.98 -2.31 -7.28
N ASP A 677 -21.36 -2.74 -6.10
CA ASP A 677 -21.77 -1.85 -5.01
C ASP A 677 -20.65 -1.73 -3.97
N ALA A 678 -20.93 -1.05 -2.84
CA ALA A 678 -19.96 -0.89 -1.77
C ALA A 678 -19.45 -2.23 -1.17
N ASN A 679 -20.20 -3.33 -1.34
CA ASN A 679 -19.97 -4.60 -0.67
C ASN A 679 -19.58 -5.73 -1.63
N ARG A 680 -20.18 -5.81 -2.83
CA ARG A 680 -20.01 -6.95 -3.76
C ARG A 680 -20.27 -6.59 -5.23
N PHE A 681 -19.94 -7.53 -6.09
CA PHE A 681 -20.41 -7.59 -7.47
C PHE A 681 -21.76 -8.32 -7.57
N HIS A 682 -22.57 -7.82 -8.48
CA HIS A 682 -23.81 -8.39 -8.97
C HIS A 682 -23.68 -8.53 -10.48
N ARG A 683 -23.74 -9.75 -11.00
CA ARG A 683 -23.81 -10.03 -12.44
C ARG A 683 -25.25 -10.40 -12.76
N PHE A 684 -25.91 -9.54 -13.52
CA PHE A 684 -27.27 -9.72 -14.00
C PHE A 684 -27.24 -10.25 -15.43
N GLU A 685 -27.81 -11.43 -15.63
CA GLU A 685 -27.84 -12.14 -16.90
C GLU A 685 -29.17 -12.90 -16.99
N ASP A 686 -29.93 -12.65 -18.06
CA ASP A 686 -31.26 -13.26 -18.29
C ASP A 686 -32.25 -13.18 -17.13
N GLY A 687 -32.20 -12.10 -16.35
CA GLY A 687 -33.10 -11.91 -15.20
C GLY A 687 -32.66 -12.59 -13.92
N VAL A 688 -31.49 -13.22 -13.90
CA VAL A 688 -30.89 -13.82 -12.72
C VAL A 688 -29.70 -12.97 -12.27
N CYS A 689 -29.52 -12.84 -10.95
CA CYS A 689 -28.32 -12.23 -10.38
C CYS A 689 -27.38 -13.30 -9.82
N SER A 690 -26.07 -13.13 -9.99
CA SER A 690 -25.04 -13.99 -9.40
C SER A 690 -25.08 -14.09 -7.87
N CYS A 691 -25.79 -13.19 -7.19
CA CYS A 691 -26.00 -13.28 -5.74
C CYS A 691 -27.05 -14.32 -5.33
N GLY A 692 -27.82 -14.89 -6.27
CA GLY A 692 -28.90 -15.85 -5.97
C GLY A 692 -30.01 -15.26 -5.11
N ASP A 693 -30.24 -13.94 -5.20
CA ASP A 693 -31.14 -13.17 -4.33
C ASP A 693 -30.76 -13.20 -2.82
N TYR A 694 -29.54 -13.64 -2.52
CA TYR A 694 -28.88 -13.46 -1.22
C TYR A 694 -28.34 -12.02 -1.11
N TRP A 695 -29.27 -11.05 -1.16
CA TRP A 695 -29.00 -9.62 -1.25
C TRP A 695 -28.38 -9.05 0.01
#